data_AF-A0A7S9WWK2-F1
#
_entry.id   AF-A0A7S9WWK2-F1
#
_cell.length_a   1.000
_cell.length_b   1.000
_cell.length_c   1.000
_cell.angle_alpha   90.00
_cell.angle_beta   90.00
_cell.angle_gamma   90.00
#
_symmetry.space_group_name_H-M   'P 1'
#
loop_
_entity.id
_entity.type
_entity.pdbx_description
1 polymer ?
#
loop_
_entity_poly.entity_id
_entity_poly.type
_entity_poly.pdbx_seq_one_letter_code
_entity_poly.pdbx_strand_id
1 'polypeptide(L)'
;MNCQEFFNEKNNSIVRIDGFIQFLRDTFHDLDRHDNEYGQLSALLQKERRLYLELNKGDFNTISQELKNVRRQINFNILSIKDKIRNAFKDKKFEDKILKAKISKPYIDKLLNSKLDTIKNELLGSEFFAYYLSDLQYKKAYELSRIEGFRYFLETTFSNCKDKDSRQAKILNLLIEEKKNRNDVKDTKSIKDKIKKEIVELKKEISAFLCEKSNIEEKFKKSRISDEYIARKKEELLNKEAFKIKNELLSNKNFEYYLINSFEQKKLKDHLNTFLKFHPIILSGISLVSIICYFEYFGIFIGYFPVLSGSDIFYIGALLLFIVAVFASFVILPVALYPLHYEKYLLNNKTKKLYFSWLTFILTIPVAFFVFLVLLVLYYILLNCITWININITDVNTAICTAFILYLILLCFLYYVIHYLAYPGMSDKKLFVFFILFFVAVIMLVFATSFFQNNYVRYISLSLFLLFFYLMLVIGLLLLTKDIYKENNETLVQILIVIVSLFSLFYCPQYAAQLFDIGNVEYKSLSIEKSALGALPEKIYDIGKIIPFEGKEVFSYVENNLSIIGSTKKDQNLSISISPKYLSFSCVNNKCKDINKSKNIKFENNVLSYQLGKNYTEENVTVKIEKKEYITYIEKHDDTVWLHNIKAISTLGKFYYLETKDGIRFELDASKIISREKQER
;
A
#
# COMPACT_ATOMS: atom_id res chain seq x y z
N MET A 1 12.97 2.86 -9.26
CA MET A 1 13.94 3.74 -8.58
C MET A 1 14.65 4.53 -9.66
N ASN A 2 14.52 5.86 -9.65
CA ASN A 2 15.06 6.74 -10.70
C ASN A 2 16.55 7.03 -10.42
N CYS A 3 17.39 7.25 -11.44
CA CYS A 3 18.84 7.50 -11.28
C CYS A 3 19.16 8.64 -10.30
N GLN A 4 18.29 9.65 -10.23
CA GLN A 4 18.44 10.80 -9.34
C GLN A 4 18.21 10.45 -7.86
N GLU A 5 17.32 9.49 -7.57
CA GLU A 5 17.09 9.00 -6.20
C GLU A 5 18.34 8.27 -5.69
N PHE A 6 18.99 7.49 -6.55
CA PHE A 6 20.22 6.77 -6.22
C PHE A 6 21.39 7.71 -5.85
N PHE A 7 21.61 8.79 -6.62
CA PHE A 7 22.65 9.77 -6.30
C PHE A 7 22.36 10.55 -5.02
N ASN A 8 21.10 10.88 -4.76
CA ASN A 8 20.67 11.53 -3.52
C ASN A 8 20.92 10.62 -2.30
N GLU A 9 20.60 9.33 -2.41
CA GLU A 9 20.83 8.34 -1.35
C GLU A 9 22.33 8.16 -1.05
N LYS A 10 23.19 8.15 -2.08
CA LYS A 10 24.65 8.15 -1.95
C LYS A 10 25.15 9.36 -1.16
N ASN A 11 24.75 10.57 -1.55
CA ASN A 11 25.22 11.80 -0.88
C ASN A 11 24.76 11.87 0.58
N ASN A 12 23.50 11.49 0.84
CA ASN A 12 22.96 11.41 2.20
C ASN A 12 23.71 10.38 3.07
N SER A 13 24.16 9.28 2.47
CA SER A 13 24.97 8.27 3.17
C SER A 13 26.34 8.80 3.56
N ILE A 14 27.01 9.54 2.67
CA ILE A 14 28.32 10.14 2.95
C ILE A 14 28.23 11.17 4.08
N VAL A 15 27.25 12.09 4.03
CA VAL A 15 27.03 13.09 5.08
C VAL A 15 26.81 12.44 6.45
N ARG A 16 26.05 11.34 6.48
CA ARG A 16 25.79 10.58 7.72
C ARG A 16 27.06 9.93 8.27
N ILE A 17 27.87 9.33 7.40
CA ILE A 17 29.14 8.71 7.79
C ILE A 17 30.10 9.76 8.35
N ASP A 18 30.21 10.91 7.68
CA ASP A 18 31.04 12.03 8.13
C ASP A 18 30.58 12.55 9.51
N GLY A 19 29.27 12.69 9.71
CA GLY A 19 28.70 13.05 11.01
C GLY A 19 28.99 12.02 12.11
N PHE A 20 29.04 10.73 11.76
CA PHE A 20 29.36 9.68 12.74
C PHE A 20 30.84 9.66 13.11
N ILE A 21 31.73 9.83 12.13
CA ILE A 21 33.18 9.96 12.39
C ILE A 21 33.45 11.17 13.29
N GLN A 22 32.78 12.31 13.02
CA GLN A 22 32.93 13.50 13.84
C GLN A 22 32.44 13.27 15.28
N PHE A 23 31.29 12.61 15.46
CA PHE A 23 30.82 12.23 16.79
C PHE A 23 31.84 11.37 17.55
N LEU A 24 32.45 10.38 16.89
CA LEU A 24 33.47 9.55 17.53
C LEU A 24 34.67 10.40 17.97
N ARG A 25 35.15 11.31 17.11
CA ARG A 25 36.26 12.24 17.41
C ARG A 25 35.97 13.17 18.57
N ASP A 26 34.74 13.68 18.62
CA ASP A 26 34.32 14.58 19.68
C ASP A 26 34.12 13.84 21.01
N THR A 27 34.00 12.51 21.01
CA THR A 27 33.62 11.72 22.19
C THR A 27 34.78 10.90 22.76
N PHE A 28 35.64 10.33 21.91
CA PHE A 28 36.69 9.41 22.30
C PHE A 28 38.09 9.89 21.85
N HIS A 29 39.11 9.66 22.68
CA HIS A 29 40.51 9.85 22.32
C HIS A 29 41.10 8.63 21.59
N ASP A 30 42.27 8.82 20.96
CA ASP A 30 43.10 7.80 20.30
C ASP A 30 42.43 7.04 19.12
N LEU A 31 41.54 7.68 18.36
CA LEU A 31 40.90 7.06 17.20
C LEU A 31 41.87 6.67 16.06
N ASP A 32 43.08 7.20 16.08
CA ASP A 32 44.10 6.92 15.05
C ASP A 32 44.79 5.57 15.28
N ARG A 33 44.63 4.95 16.46
CA ARG A 33 45.19 3.63 16.75
C ARG A 33 44.18 2.52 16.42
N HIS A 34 44.57 1.61 15.52
CA HIS A 34 43.73 0.49 15.08
C HIS A 34 43.59 -0.65 16.11
N ASP A 35 44.33 -0.56 17.22
CA ASP A 35 44.31 -1.51 18.33
C ASP A 35 43.10 -1.32 19.26
N ASN A 36 42.34 -0.23 19.13
CA ASN A 36 41.15 0.03 19.92
C ASN A 36 39.85 0.01 19.10
N GLU A 37 38.75 -0.41 19.71
CA GLU A 37 37.48 -0.65 19.00
C GLU A 37 36.87 0.62 18.39
N TYR A 38 37.13 1.77 18.99
CA TYR A 38 36.66 3.07 18.49
C TYR A 38 37.41 3.48 17.21
N GLY A 39 38.72 3.26 17.17
CA GLY A 39 39.58 3.46 16.01
C GLY A 39 39.29 2.46 14.90
N GLN A 40 39.02 1.20 15.24
CA GLN A 40 38.55 0.20 14.28
C GLN A 40 37.20 0.61 13.65
N LEU A 41 36.24 1.08 14.46
CA LEU A 41 34.97 1.60 13.96
C LEU A 41 35.18 2.81 13.04
N SER A 42 36.04 3.76 13.42
CA SER A 42 36.40 4.93 12.60
C SER A 42 37.00 4.50 11.25
N ALA A 43 37.93 3.53 11.25
CA ALA A 43 38.54 3.00 10.04
C ALA A 43 37.51 2.32 9.12
N LEU A 44 36.59 1.54 9.68
CA LEU A 44 35.52 0.89 8.92
C LEU A 44 34.56 1.91 8.30
N LEU A 45 34.21 2.97 9.02
CA LEU A 45 33.39 4.07 8.51
C LEU A 45 34.10 4.82 7.37
N GLN A 46 35.40 5.07 7.49
CA GLN A 46 36.19 5.64 6.40
C GLN A 46 36.23 4.72 5.18
N LYS A 47 36.30 3.39 5.39
CA LYS A 47 36.23 2.41 4.32
C LYS A 47 34.86 2.43 3.62
N GLU A 48 33.76 2.48 4.37
CA GLU A 48 32.41 2.60 3.80
C GLU A 48 32.26 3.88 2.97
N ARG A 49 32.77 5.02 3.46
CA ARG A 49 32.78 6.29 2.74
C ARG A 49 33.53 6.19 1.40
N ARG A 50 34.70 5.55 1.37
CA ARG A 50 35.48 5.34 0.14
C ARG A 50 34.70 4.52 -0.89
N LEU A 51 34.07 3.42 -0.46
CA LEU A 51 33.24 2.58 -1.33
C LEU A 51 32.06 3.38 -1.92
N TYR A 52 31.44 4.27 -1.14
CA TYR A 52 30.40 5.15 -1.65
C TYR A 52 30.89 6.13 -2.73
N LEU A 53 32.12 6.64 -2.60
CA LEU A 53 32.73 7.51 -3.61
C LEU A 53 33.06 6.73 -4.90
N GLU A 54 33.52 5.49 -4.77
CA GLU A 54 33.93 4.61 -5.87
C GLU A 54 32.76 3.99 -6.65
N LEU A 55 31.53 4.00 -6.13
CA LEU A 55 30.31 3.50 -6.80
C LEU A 55 30.09 4.00 -8.24
N ASN A 56 30.69 5.13 -8.63
CA ASN A 56 30.54 5.69 -9.98
C ASN A 56 31.67 5.28 -10.94
N LYS A 57 32.72 4.61 -10.44
CA LYS A 57 33.98 4.38 -11.16
C LYS A 57 34.38 2.91 -11.30
N GLY A 58 33.83 2.02 -10.47
CA GLY A 58 34.17 0.59 -10.48
C GLY A 58 32.99 -0.33 -10.74
N ASP A 59 33.24 -1.64 -10.70
CA ASP A 59 32.19 -2.66 -10.84
C ASP A 59 31.21 -2.60 -9.66
N PHE A 60 29.97 -2.24 -9.97
CA PHE A 60 28.88 -2.06 -9.01
C PHE A 60 28.64 -3.30 -8.16
N ASN A 61 28.73 -4.50 -8.73
CA ASN A 61 28.44 -5.74 -8.01
C ASN A 61 29.51 -6.02 -6.94
N THR A 62 30.77 -5.87 -7.33
CA THR A 62 31.92 -6.02 -6.43
C THR A 62 31.88 -5.01 -5.29
N ILE A 63 31.65 -3.72 -5.61
CA ILE A 63 31.56 -2.64 -4.60
C ILE A 63 30.38 -2.86 -3.65
N SER A 64 29.22 -3.28 -4.17
CA SER A 64 28.01 -3.55 -3.37
C SER A 64 28.22 -4.71 -2.38
N GLN A 65 28.94 -5.76 -2.80
CA GLN A 65 29.28 -6.88 -1.93
C GLN A 65 30.27 -6.49 -0.83
N GLU A 66 31.29 -5.70 -1.17
CA GLU A 66 32.24 -5.20 -0.18
C GLU A 66 31.58 -4.25 0.83
N LEU A 67 30.68 -3.37 0.37
CA LEU A 67 29.92 -2.44 1.21
C LEU A 67 29.03 -3.19 2.21
N LYS A 68 28.44 -4.33 1.81
CA LYS A 68 27.70 -5.22 2.73
C LYS A 68 28.61 -5.83 3.80
N ASN A 69 29.83 -6.21 3.45
CA ASN A 69 30.79 -6.79 4.39
C ASN A 69 31.29 -5.75 5.40
N VAL A 70 31.66 -4.56 4.93
CA VAL A 70 32.10 -3.45 5.80
C VAL A 70 31.00 -3.06 6.80
N ARG A 71 29.74 -2.95 6.35
CA ARG A 71 28.60 -2.66 7.23
C ARG A 71 28.37 -3.71 8.31
N ARG A 72 28.54 -5.00 7.99
CA ARG A 72 28.47 -6.07 8.99
C ARG A 72 29.54 -5.91 10.06
N GLN A 73 30.78 -5.61 9.66
CA GLN A 73 31.87 -5.37 10.60
C GLN A 73 31.60 -4.14 11.47
N ILE A 74 31.05 -3.06 10.91
CA ILE A 74 30.61 -1.88 11.65
C ILE A 74 29.60 -2.26 12.74
N ASN A 75 28.59 -3.07 12.41
CA ASN A 75 27.58 -3.50 13.39
C ASN A 75 28.19 -4.29 14.56
N PHE A 76 29.07 -5.24 14.27
CA PHE A 76 29.75 -6.00 15.32
C PHE A 76 30.59 -5.10 16.22
N ASN A 77 31.31 -4.13 15.64
CA ASN A 77 32.11 -3.18 16.41
C ASN A 77 31.24 -2.26 17.27
N ILE A 78 30.11 -1.78 16.75
CA ILE A 78 29.14 -0.98 17.52
C ILE A 78 28.57 -1.76 18.71
N LEU A 79 28.24 -3.04 18.53
CA LEU A 79 27.76 -3.90 19.62
C LEU A 79 28.82 -4.08 20.71
N SER A 80 30.07 -4.36 20.31
CA SER A 80 31.20 -4.45 21.22
C SER A 80 31.41 -3.16 22.03
N ILE A 81 31.39 -2.00 21.35
CA ILE A 81 31.49 -0.69 22.00
C ILE A 81 30.33 -0.46 22.99
N LYS A 82 29.09 -0.78 22.60
CA LYS A 82 27.92 -0.65 23.48
C LYS A 82 28.04 -1.52 24.72
N ASP A 83 28.54 -2.74 24.60
CA ASP A 83 28.74 -3.63 25.74
C ASP A 83 29.85 -3.12 26.67
N LYS A 84 30.95 -2.59 26.12
CA LYS A 84 31.98 -1.91 26.94
C LYS A 84 31.40 -0.72 27.69
N ILE A 85 30.63 0.13 27.03
CA ILE A 85 29.93 1.26 27.68
C ILE A 85 28.94 0.75 28.73
N ARG A 86 28.25 -0.36 28.50
CA ARG A 86 27.32 -0.93 29.50
C ARG A 86 28.06 -1.40 30.75
N ASN A 87 29.20 -2.07 30.54
CA ASN A 87 30.02 -2.68 31.60
C ASN A 87 30.88 -1.68 32.37
N ALA A 88 31.22 -0.54 31.76
CA ALA A 88 32.00 0.53 32.40
C ALA A 88 31.26 1.25 33.55
N PHE A 89 29.94 1.06 33.64
CA PHE A 89 29.08 1.70 34.62
C PHE A 89 28.30 0.64 35.41
N LYS A 90 28.79 0.27 36.59
CA LYS A 90 28.12 -0.57 37.59
C LYS A 90 27.61 0.29 38.74
N ASP A 91 26.44 -0.06 39.29
CA ASP A 91 25.86 0.54 40.50
C ASP A 91 25.86 2.08 40.57
N LYS A 92 25.54 2.72 39.44
CA LYS A 92 25.48 4.19 39.28
C LYS A 92 26.84 4.90 39.48
N LYS A 93 27.97 4.19 39.46
CA LYS A 93 29.32 4.76 39.53
C LYS A 93 30.10 4.50 38.25
N PHE A 94 30.95 5.46 37.87
CA PHE A 94 31.90 5.33 36.77
C PHE A 94 33.15 4.60 37.30
N GLU A 95 33.13 3.27 37.29
CA GLU A 95 34.19 2.46 37.91
C GLU A 95 35.34 2.16 36.93
N ASP A 96 35.09 2.18 35.63
CA ASP A 96 36.10 1.82 34.64
C ASP A 96 37.08 2.98 34.36
N LYS A 97 38.26 2.92 34.98
CA LYS A 97 39.36 3.87 34.76
C LYS A 97 39.79 3.95 33.28
N ILE A 98 39.63 2.88 32.51
CA ILE A 98 40.05 2.81 31.10
C ILE A 98 39.07 3.60 30.22
N LEU A 99 37.76 3.42 30.38
CA LEU A 99 36.78 4.23 29.64
C LEU A 99 36.86 5.70 30.05
N LYS A 100 37.11 5.99 31.33
CA LYS A 100 37.24 7.36 31.84
C LYS A 100 38.40 8.10 31.18
N ALA A 101 39.53 7.42 30.99
CA ALA A 101 40.70 7.96 30.29
C ALA A 101 40.49 8.10 28.77
N LYS A 102 39.53 7.37 28.19
CA LYS A 102 39.21 7.43 26.76
C LYS A 102 38.22 8.53 26.38
N ILE A 103 37.51 9.15 27.34
CA ILE A 103 36.61 10.27 27.05
C ILE A 103 37.46 11.47 26.60
N SER A 104 37.04 12.11 25.51
CA SER A 104 37.78 13.21 24.92
C SER A 104 37.75 14.49 25.78
N LYS A 105 38.82 15.32 25.73
CA LYS A 105 38.84 16.68 26.27
C LYS A 105 37.65 17.52 25.74
N PRO A 106 37.34 17.54 24.42
CA PRO A 106 36.15 18.23 23.89
C PRO A 106 34.83 17.84 24.57
N TYR A 107 34.60 16.55 24.81
CA TYR A 107 33.38 16.08 25.46
C TYR A 107 33.28 16.58 26.90
N ILE A 108 34.37 16.49 27.65
CA ILE A 108 34.44 16.95 29.05
C ILE A 108 34.21 18.46 29.12
N ASP A 109 34.83 19.24 28.25
CA ASP A 109 34.68 20.69 28.24
C ASP A 109 33.24 21.10 27.87
N LYS A 110 32.58 20.38 26.95
CA LYS A 110 31.16 20.57 26.64
C LYS A 110 30.26 20.27 27.84
N LEU A 111 30.52 19.16 28.55
CA LEU A 111 29.78 18.80 29.76
C LEU A 111 29.93 19.89 30.83
N LEU A 112 31.15 20.38 31.02
CA LEU A 112 31.46 21.38 32.03
C LEU A 112 30.82 22.73 31.70
N ASN A 113 30.77 23.10 30.43
CA ASN A 113 30.05 24.29 29.96
C ASN A 113 28.54 24.18 30.18
N SER A 114 27.96 22.99 29.97
CA SER A 114 26.53 22.76 30.24
C SER A 114 26.14 22.89 31.72
N LYS A 115 27.12 22.81 32.64
CA LYS A 115 26.95 22.89 34.09
C LYS A 115 27.59 24.13 34.71
N LEU A 116 27.98 25.10 33.88
CA LEU A 116 28.70 26.28 34.33
C LEU A 116 27.94 27.07 35.40
N ASP A 117 26.62 27.20 35.26
CA ASP A 117 25.78 27.88 36.26
C ASP A 117 25.74 27.13 37.59
N THR A 118 25.69 25.79 37.56
CA THR A 118 25.76 24.97 38.77
C THR A 118 27.11 25.14 39.46
N ILE A 119 28.22 25.08 38.71
CA ILE A 119 29.58 25.29 39.22
C ILE A 119 29.71 26.68 39.83
N LYS A 120 29.22 27.71 39.13
CA LYS A 120 29.19 29.08 39.61
C LYS A 120 28.41 29.21 40.93
N ASN A 121 27.23 28.59 41.01
CA ASN A 121 26.41 28.64 42.22
C ASN A 121 27.05 27.88 43.39
N GLU A 122 27.67 26.71 43.16
CA GLU A 122 28.42 25.99 44.19
C GLU A 122 29.63 26.80 44.69
N LEU A 123 30.35 27.46 43.78
CA LEU A 123 31.51 28.30 44.09
C LEU A 123 31.12 29.54 44.90
N LEU A 124 30.11 30.28 44.45
CA LEU A 124 29.63 31.51 45.10
C LEU A 124 28.78 31.21 46.35
N GLY A 125 28.18 30.03 46.43
CA GLY A 125 27.41 29.53 47.55
C GLY A 125 28.24 28.75 48.56
N SER A 126 29.58 28.82 48.49
CA SER A 126 30.44 28.12 49.44
C SER A 126 30.09 28.50 50.89
N GLU A 127 30.13 27.50 51.77
CA GLU A 127 29.84 27.69 53.19
C GLU A 127 30.76 28.72 53.85
N PHE A 128 31.98 28.90 53.32
CA PHE A 128 32.93 29.89 53.78
C PHE A 128 32.50 31.32 53.45
N PHE A 129 32.01 31.56 52.22
CA PHE A 129 31.45 32.86 51.87
C PHE A 129 30.18 33.12 52.68
N ALA A 130 29.30 32.12 52.85
CA ALA A 130 28.09 32.25 53.66
C ALA A 130 28.41 32.64 55.11
N TYR A 131 29.42 32.01 55.72
CA TYR A 131 29.85 32.29 57.09
C TYR A 131 30.21 33.77 57.31
N TYR A 132 31.04 34.35 56.44
CA TYR A 132 31.47 35.76 56.56
C TYR A 132 30.40 36.77 56.14
N LEU A 133 29.49 36.37 55.26
CA LEU A 133 28.34 37.21 54.88
C LEU A 133 27.24 37.18 55.94
N SER A 134 27.19 36.15 56.79
CA SER A 134 26.25 35.99 57.89
C SER A 134 26.75 36.65 59.19
N ASP A 135 25.80 37.09 60.01
CA ASP A 135 26.09 37.63 61.35
C ASP A 135 26.14 36.53 62.43
N LEU A 136 26.26 35.25 62.02
CA LEU A 136 26.33 34.10 62.92
C LEU A 136 27.64 34.10 63.73
N GLN A 137 27.52 33.77 65.02
CA GLN A 137 28.63 33.58 65.96
C GLN A 137 28.67 32.12 66.42
N TYR A 138 29.87 31.54 66.48
CA TYR A 138 30.06 30.14 66.90
C TYR A 138 31.04 30.06 68.07
N LYS A 139 31.15 28.86 68.66
CA LYS A 139 32.20 28.60 69.66
C LYS A 139 33.59 28.83 69.04
N LYS A 140 34.51 29.44 69.81
CA LYS A 140 35.87 29.84 69.37
C LYS A 140 36.63 28.78 68.55
N ALA A 141 36.60 27.51 68.98
CA ALA A 141 37.28 26.41 68.29
C ALA A 141 36.71 26.16 66.88
N TYR A 142 35.40 26.32 66.70
CA TYR A 142 34.73 26.16 65.42
C TYR A 142 35.07 27.31 64.46
N GLU A 143 35.15 28.55 64.96
CA GLU A 143 35.52 29.71 64.17
C GLU A 143 36.97 29.62 63.65
N LEU A 144 37.91 29.16 64.49
CA LEU A 144 39.29 28.92 64.07
C LEU A 144 39.37 27.85 62.97
N SER A 145 38.61 26.76 63.10
CA SER A 145 38.50 25.73 62.06
C SER A 145 37.91 26.29 60.75
N ARG A 146 36.95 27.22 60.84
CA ARG A 146 36.32 27.86 59.68
C ARG A 146 37.29 28.81 58.96
N ILE A 147 38.08 29.58 59.69
CA ILE A 147 39.14 30.44 59.13
C ILE A 147 40.15 29.59 58.35
N GLU A 148 40.62 28.49 58.97
CA GLU A 148 41.58 27.59 58.34
C GLU A 148 40.99 26.89 57.10
N GLY A 149 39.74 26.45 57.19
CA GLY A 149 39.01 25.89 56.04
C GLY A 149 38.83 26.89 54.90
N PHE A 150 38.55 28.16 55.20
CA PHE A 150 38.40 29.19 54.18
C PHE A 150 39.73 29.52 53.50
N ARG A 151 40.81 29.58 54.27
CA ARG A 151 42.17 29.70 53.72
C ARG A 151 42.48 28.58 52.73
N TYR A 152 42.28 27.33 53.14
CA TYR A 152 42.49 26.17 52.29
C TYR A 152 41.60 26.20 51.03
N PHE A 153 40.35 26.61 51.17
CA PHE A 153 39.44 26.79 50.04
C PHE A 153 39.97 27.80 49.02
N LEU A 154 40.46 28.97 49.47
CA LEU A 154 41.00 29.99 48.56
C LEU A 154 42.23 29.46 47.81
N GLU A 155 43.20 28.90 48.53
CA GLU A 155 44.47 28.41 47.97
C GLU A 155 44.26 27.26 46.98
N THR A 156 43.28 26.37 47.22
CA THR A 156 42.99 25.25 46.31
C THR A 156 42.09 25.63 45.14
N THR A 157 41.34 26.73 45.23
CA THR A 157 40.35 27.12 44.22
C THR A 157 40.89 28.16 43.24
N PHE A 158 41.78 29.05 43.68
CA PHE A 158 42.28 30.16 42.87
C PHE A 158 43.80 30.09 42.68
N SER A 159 44.27 30.39 41.47
CA SER A 159 45.69 30.33 41.12
C SER A 159 46.50 31.54 41.63
N ASN A 160 45.83 32.64 41.96
CA ASN A 160 46.44 33.95 42.18
C ASN A 160 46.51 34.39 43.65
N CYS A 161 46.31 33.47 44.61
CA CYS A 161 46.36 33.78 46.05
C CYS A 161 47.73 34.30 46.51
N LYS A 162 48.80 34.09 45.74
CA LYS A 162 50.15 34.59 46.01
C LYS A 162 50.39 36.01 45.47
N ASP A 163 49.52 36.51 44.59
CA ASP A 163 49.65 37.83 44.00
C ASP A 163 49.15 38.88 44.99
N LYS A 164 50.08 39.66 45.58
CA LYS A 164 49.80 40.61 46.67
C LYS A 164 48.66 41.59 46.38
N ASP A 165 48.49 42.00 45.13
CA ASP A 165 47.47 42.96 44.72
C ASP A 165 46.09 42.34 44.51
N SER A 166 46.00 41.00 44.50
CA SER A 166 44.73 40.30 44.30
C SER A 166 43.81 40.38 45.51
N ARG A 167 42.50 40.38 45.26
CA ARG A 167 41.50 40.29 46.35
C ARG A 167 41.64 39.00 47.14
N GLN A 168 41.96 37.89 46.47
CA GLN A 168 42.20 36.60 47.13
C GLN A 168 43.35 36.68 48.13
N ALA A 169 44.47 37.34 47.78
CA ALA A 169 45.59 37.55 48.70
C ALA A 169 45.25 38.53 49.84
N LYS A 170 44.46 39.58 49.56
CA LYS A 170 43.95 40.49 50.59
C LYS A 170 43.08 39.76 51.61
N ILE A 171 42.14 38.92 51.16
CA ILE A 171 41.31 38.09 52.04
C ILE A 171 42.19 37.13 52.85
N LEU A 172 43.15 36.46 52.21
CA LEU A 172 44.07 35.55 52.87
C LEU A 172 44.85 36.24 54.02
N ASN A 173 45.36 37.44 53.79
CA ASN A 173 46.05 38.22 54.81
C ASN A 173 45.12 38.63 55.96
N LEU A 174 43.89 39.06 55.65
CA LEU A 174 42.89 39.40 56.67
C LEU A 174 42.48 38.17 57.51
N LEU A 175 42.43 36.97 56.92
CA LEU A 175 42.18 35.73 57.65
C LEU A 175 43.30 35.38 58.63
N ILE A 176 44.56 35.62 58.24
CA ILE A 176 45.72 35.44 59.13
C ILE A 176 45.65 36.43 60.30
N GLU A 177 45.29 37.69 60.02
CA GLU A 177 45.11 38.72 61.03
C GLU A 177 43.95 38.39 61.99
N GLU A 178 42.81 37.93 61.46
CA GLU A 178 41.66 37.49 62.26
C GLU A 178 42.04 36.33 63.18
N LYS A 179 42.74 35.32 62.66
CA LYS A 179 43.22 34.15 63.43
C LYS A 179 44.10 34.60 64.61
N LYS A 180 45.03 35.53 64.36
CA LYS A 180 45.91 36.09 65.40
C LYS A 180 45.12 36.84 66.47
N ASN A 181 44.19 37.71 66.06
CA ASN A 181 43.39 38.49 67.01
C ASN A 181 42.44 37.62 67.84
N ARG A 182 41.88 36.54 67.29
CA ARG A 182 41.07 35.59 68.06
C ARG A 182 41.90 34.80 69.08
N ASN A 183 43.16 34.48 68.77
CA ASN A 183 44.07 33.85 69.73
C ASN A 183 44.41 34.79 70.89
N ASP A 184 44.66 36.07 70.58
CA ASP A 184 44.98 37.13 71.55
C ASP A 184 43.75 37.68 72.31
N VAL A 185 42.53 37.16 72.07
CA VAL A 185 41.26 37.61 72.69
C VAL A 185 40.96 39.10 72.41
N LYS A 186 41.26 39.58 71.19
CA LYS A 186 40.98 40.93 70.71
C LYS A 186 39.68 40.99 69.89
N ASP A 187 39.04 42.16 69.83
CA ASP A 187 37.86 42.36 68.98
C ASP A 187 38.21 42.17 67.49
N THR A 188 37.44 41.32 66.81
CA THR A 188 37.63 40.97 65.40
C THR A 188 36.57 41.55 64.48
N LYS A 189 35.61 42.33 65.00
CA LYS A 189 34.47 42.86 64.22
C LYS A 189 34.94 43.68 63.01
N SER A 190 35.88 44.59 63.22
CA SER A 190 36.47 45.43 62.16
C SER A 190 37.13 44.60 61.04
N ILE A 191 37.79 43.48 61.38
CA ILE A 191 38.43 42.59 60.40
C ILE A 191 37.37 41.79 59.64
N LYS A 192 36.37 41.26 60.34
CA LYS A 192 35.26 40.52 59.72
C LYS A 192 34.51 41.39 58.70
N ASP A 193 34.30 42.68 59.01
CA ASP A 193 33.67 43.64 58.09
C ASP A 193 34.54 43.92 56.84
N LYS A 194 35.87 44.03 57.00
CA LYS A 194 36.80 44.13 55.87
C LYS A 194 36.77 42.89 54.98
N ILE A 195 36.78 41.69 55.58
CA ILE A 195 36.65 40.41 54.86
C ILE A 195 35.32 40.36 54.11
N LYS A 196 34.21 40.74 54.76
CA LYS A 196 32.87 40.79 54.16
C LYS A 196 32.85 41.66 52.90
N LYS A 197 33.47 42.85 52.95
CA LYS A 197 33.58 43.76 51.79
C LYS A 197 34.35 43.13 50.63
N GLU A 198 35.51 42.55 50.90
CA GLU A 198 36.34 41.91 49.86
C GLU A 198 35.65 40.68 49.25
N ILE A 199 34.91 39.89 50.05
CA ILE A 199 34.11 38.77 49.55
C ILE A 199 33.02 39.23 48.59
N VAL A 200 32.29 40.31 48.90
CA VAL A 200 31.22 40.83 48.02
C VAL A 200 31.78 41.20 46.65
N GLU A 201 32.92 41.90 46.63
CA GLU A 201 33.56 42.30 45.37
C GLU A 201 34.13 41.10 44.62
N LEU A 202 34.78 40.15 45.30
CA LEU A 202 35.25 38.91 44.69
C LEU A 202 34.11 38.11 44.03
N LYS A 203 32.94 38.01 44.69
CA LYS A 203 31.77 37.33 44.13
C LYS A 203 31.26 38.02 42.86
N LYS A 204 31.29 39.35 42.79
CA LYS A 204 30.92 40.12 41.59
C LYS A 204 31.90 39.83 40.43
N GLU A 205 33.20 39.84 40.71
CA GLU A 205 34.23 39.60 39.70
C GLU A 205 34.12 38.20 39.09
N ILE A 206 34.06 37.16 39.93
CA ILE A 206 33.89 35.78 39.47
C ILE A 206 32.60 35.64 38.64
N SER A 207 31.52 36.28 39.09
CA SER A 207 30.24 36.25 38.36
C SER A 207 30.33 36.89 36.98
N ALA A 208 31.04 38.01 36.85
CA ALA A 208 31.22 38.71 35.60
C ALA A 208 32.05 37.87 34.60
N PHE A 209 33.18 37.32 35.05
CA PHE A 209 34.06 36.54 34.18
C PHE A 209 33.45 35.23 33.70
N LEU A 210 32.68 34.52 34.54
CA LEU A 210 32.02 33.27 34.13
C LEU A 210 30.82 33.49 33.18
N CYS A 211 30.24 34.69 33.16
CA CYS A 211 29.14 35.07 32.27
C CYS A 211 29.58 35.60 30.90
N GLU A 212 30.89 35.77 30.65
CA GLU A 212 31.40 36.31 29.39
C GLU A 212 31.12 35.36 28.20
N LYS A 213 31.04 35.90 26.97
CA LYS A 213 30.91 35.11 25.74
C LYS A 213 32.29 34.69 25.23
N SER A 214 32.91 33.73 25.90
CA SER A 214 34.19 33.13 25.52
C SER A 214 34.18 31.61 25.72
N ASN A 215 35.22 30.92 25.26
CA ASN A 215 35.35 29.48 25.50
C ASN A 215 35.55 29.19 27.00
N ILE A 216 35.30 27.95 27.42
CA ILE A 216 35.29 27.62 28.84
C ILE A 216 36.66 27.73 29.52
N GLU A 217 37.73 27.42 28.78
CA GLU A 217 39.11 27.51 29.27
C GLU A 217 39.50 28.96 29.55
N GLU A 218 39.09 29.89 28.68
CA GLU A 218 39.29 31.32 28.82
C GLU A 218 38.48 31.89 29.99
N LYS A 219 37.23 31.44 30.18
CA LYS A 219 36.39 31.83 31.35
C LYS A 219 37.07 31.46 32.67
N PHE A 220 37.62 30.24 32.78
CA PHE A 220 38.31 29.82 34.00
C PHE A 220 39.62 30.58 34.22
N LYS A 221 40.38 30.81 33.15
CA LYS A 221 41.62 31.58 33.22
C LYS A 221 41.36 33.02 33.68
N LYS A 222 40.35 33.69 33.12
CA LYS A 222 39.96 35.06 33.52
C LYS A 222 39.44 35.14 34.95
N SER A 223 38.67 34.15 35.38
CA SER A 223 38.22 34.02 36.79
C SER A 223 39.31 33.53 37.76
N ARG A 224 40.52 33.27 37.25
CA ARG A 224 41.71 32.83 38.00
C ARG A 224 41.47 31.55 38.79
N ILE A 225 40.63 30.67 38.27
CA ILE A 225 40.37 29.36 38.87
C ILE A 225 41.58 28.45 38.60
N SER A 226 42.00 27.68 39.61
CA SER A 226 43.16 26.81 39.52
C SER A 226 42.90 25.58 38.63
N ASP A 227 43.94 25.10 37.94
CA ASP A 227 43.85 23.87 37.15
C ASP A 227 43.50 22.65 38.02
N GLU A 228 43.97 22.64 39.27
CA GLU A 228 43.65 21.61 40.27
C GLU A 228 42.15 21.58 40.59
N TYR A 229 41.53 22.75 40.77
CA TYR A 229 40.08 22.85 40.97
C TYR A 229 39.31 22.36 39.75
N ILE A 230 39.73 22.75 38.55
CA ILE A 230 39.10 22.33 37.29
C ILE A 230 39.20 20.81 37.14
N ALA A 231 40.36 20.20 37.38
CA ALA A 231 40.57 18.76 37.30
C ALA A 231 39.67 18.00 38.28
N ARG A 232 39.61 18.46 39.54
CA ARG A 232 38.73 17.87 40.57
C ARG A 232 37.25 17.99 40.19
N LYS A 233 36.82 19.13 39.65
CA LYS A 233 35.43 19.32 39.21
C LYS A 233 35.08 18.50 37.97
N LYS A 234 36.01 18.34 37.02
CA LYS A 234 35.86 17.43 35.88
C LYS A 234 35.59 16.00 36.38
N GLU A 235 36.39 15.52 37.32
CA GLU A 235 36.22 14.21 37.92
C GLU A 235 34.89 14.07 38.68
N GLU A 236 34.54 15.06 39.50
CA GLU A 236 33.27 15.07 40.24
C GLU A 236 32.06 15.00 39.30
N LEU A 237 32.06 15.79 38.22
CA LEU A 237 30.97 15.81 37.23
C LEU A 237 30.86 14.51 36.45
N LEU A 238 31.98 13.91 36.05
CA LEU A 238 31.99 12.60 35.39
C LEU A 238 31.34 11.53 36.27
N ASN A 239 31.58 11.58 37.58
CA ASN A 239 30.97 10.65 38.53
C ASN A 239 29.49 10.96 38.79
N LYS A 240 29.12 12.24 39.00
CA LYS A 240 27.72 12.66 39.26
C LYS A 240 26.80 12.42 38.06
N GLU A 241 27.27 12.71 36.85
CA GLU A 241 26.50 12.60 35.61
C GLU A 241 26.72 11.25 34.90
N ALA A 242 27.39 10.29 35.55
CA ALA A 242 27.77 9.01 34.96
C ALA A 242 26.60 8.31 34.26
N PHE A 243 25.43 8.21 34.92
CA PHE A 243 24.24 7.59 34.34
C PHE A 243 23.72 8.34 33.10
N LYS A 244 23.77 9.67 33.11
CA LYS A 244 23.34 10.50 31.99
C LYS A 244 24.29 10.34 30.80
N ILE A 245 25.59 10.39 31.05
CA ILE A 245 26.64 10.17 30.05
C ILE A 245 26.47 8.78 29.41
N LYS A 246 26.26 7.73 30.23
CA LYS A 246 25.98 6.37 29.74
C LYS A 246 24.81 6.34 28.76
N ASN A 247 23.69 6.96 29.13
CA ASN A 247 22.49 6.97 28.29
C ASN A 247 22.68 7.78 27.01
N GLU A 248 23.37 8.92 27.07
CA GLU A 248 23.68 9.76 25.90
C GLU A 248 24.55 9.00 24.89
N LEU A 249 25.58 8.29 25.38
CA LEU A 249 26.47 7.48 24.54
C LEU A 249 25.74 6.28 23.92
N LEU A 250 24.91 5.56 24.70
CA LEU A 250 24.19 4.38 24.21
C LEU A 250 23.05 4.73 23.24
N SER A 251 22.42 5.89 23.42
CA SER A 251 21.26 6.35 22.63
C SER A 251 21.66 7.22 21.44
N ASN A 252 22.94 7.20 21.04
CA ASN A 252 23.38 7.97 19.88
C ASN A 252 22.69 7.48 18.60
N LYS A 253 22.07 8.41 17.85
CA LYS A 253 21.33 8.14 16.61
C LYS A 253 22.16 7.40 15.56
N ASN A 254 23.47 7.63 15.51
CA ASN A 254 24.35 6.96 14.55
C ASN A 254 24.52 5.48 14.89
N PHE A 255 24.63 5.12 16.18
CA PHE A 255 24.64 3.71 16.58
C PHE A 255 23.32 3.03 16.24
N GLU A 256 22.21 3.72 16.50
CA GLU A 256 20.87 3.20 16.21
C GLU A 256 20.64 2.95 14.72
N TYR A 257 21.08 3.88 13.85
CA TYR A 257 20.98 3.73 12.40
C TYR A 257 21.60 2.42 11.90
N TYR A 258 22.85 2.14 12.28
CA TYR A 258 23.54 0.93 11.83
C TYR A 258 22.89 -0.34 12.41
N LEU A 259 22.45 -0.30 13.67
CA LEU A 259 21.79 -1.45 14.32
C LEU A 259 20.41 -1.77 13.73
N ILE A 260 19.56 -0.76 13.50
CA ILE A 260 18.21 -0.94 12.94
C ILE A 260 18.28 -1.34 11.46
N ASN A 261 19.08 -0.61 10.66
CA ASN A 261 19.13 -0.86 9.22
C ASN A 261 19.94 -2.12 8.87
N SER A 262 20.65 -2.73 9.83
CA SER A 262 21.28 -4.05 9.66
C SER A 262 20.27 -5.18 9.45
N PHE A 263 19.12 -5.10 10.11
CA PHE A 263 18.06 -6.11 10.05
C PHE A 263 17.15 -5.91 8.83
N GLU A 264 16.90 -4.66 8.44
CA GLU A 264 16.08 -4.36 7.26
C GLU A 264 16.77 -4.69 5.94
N GLN A 265 18.11 -4.56 5.85
CA GLN A 265 18.84 -4.94 4.63
C GLN A 265 18.88 -6.45 4.41
N LYS A 266 18.85 -7.25 5.48
CA LYS A 266 18.70 -8.71 5.36
C LYS A 266 17.30 -9.03 4.83
N LYS A 267 16.25 -8.40 5.34
CA LYS A 267 14.87 -8.61 4.89
C LYS A 267 14.64 -8.13 3.45
N LEU A 268 15.08 -6.92 3.10
CA LEU A 268 14.84 -6.33 1.78
C LEU A 268 15.72 -6.96 0.69
N LYS A 269 17.03 -7.17 0.94
CA LYS A 269 17.90 -7.84 -0.04
C LYS A 269 17.62 -9.33 -0.11
N ASP A 270 17.25 -10.01 0.98
CA ASP A 270 16.85 -11.42 0.87
C ASP A 270 15.49 -11.54 0.18
N HIS A 271 14.51 -10.63 0.40
CA HIS A 271 13.26 -10.63 -0.38
C HIS A 271 13.50 -10.28 -1.85
N LEU A 272 14.36 -9.29 -2.16
CA LEU A 272 14.70 -8.93 -3.54
C LEU A 272 15.57 -9.98 -4.23
N ASN A 273 16.55 -10.60 -3.56
CA ASN A 273 17.32 -11.71 -4.12
C ASN A 273 16.48 -12.98 -4.26
N THR A 274 15.55 -13.21 -3.35
CA THR A 274 14.56 -14.30 -3.45
C THR A 274 13.67 -14.02 -4.66
N PHE A 275 13.09 -12.82 -4.77
CA PHE A 275 12.30 -12.39 -5.92
C PHE A 275 13.08 -12.47 -7.24
N LEU A 276 14.34 -12.03 -7.28
CA LEU A 276 15.20 -12.07 -8.47
C LEU A 276 15.64 -13.50 -8.82
N LYS A 277 15.86 -14.38 -7.84
CA LYS A 277 16.11 -15.82 -8.07
C LYS A 277 14.85 -16.54 -8.56
N PHE A 278 13.69 -16.13 -8.07
CA PHE A 278 12.40 -16.62 -8.53
C PHE A 278 11.93 -15.91 -9.79
N HIS A 279 12.53 -14.81 -10.24
CA HIS A 279 12.09 -14.08 -11.43
C HIS A 279 12.06 -14.98 -12.69
N PRO A 280 13.08 -15.82 -12.99
CA PRO A 280 12.99 -16.78 -14.07
C PRO A 280 11.88 -17.81 -13.87
N ILE A 281 11.65 -18.26 -12.63
CA ILE A 281 10.62 -19.24 -12.27
C ILE A 281 9.21 -18.62 -12.35
N ILE A 282 9.05 -17.36 -11.95
CA ILE A 282 7.82 -16.58 -12.02
C ILE A 282 7.51 -16.27 -13.48
N LEU A 283 8.51 -15.86 -14.27
CA LEU A 283 8.34 -15.62 -15.70
C LEU A 283 8.04 -16.93 -16.47
N SER A 284 8.70 -18.03 -16.09
CA SER A 284 8.41 -19.37 -16.60
C SER A 284 7.03 -19.87 -16.16
N GLY A 285 6.61 -19.54 -14.95
CA GLY A 285 5.29 -19.91 -14.41
C GLY A 285 4.18 -19.12 -15.09
N ILE A 286 4.35 -17.80 -15.22
CA ILE A 286 3.43 -16.93 -15.97
C ILE A 286 3.33 -17.44 -17.41
N SER A 287 4.43 -17.79 -18.07
CA SER A 287 4.37 -18.33 -19.43
C SER A 287 3.69 -19.67 -19.55
N LEU A 288 3.94 -20.60 -18.63
CA LEU A 288 3.24 -21.87 -18.62
C LEU A 288 1.74 -21.69 -18.36
N VAL A 289 1.36 -20.87 -17.38
CA VAL A 289 -0.05 -20.61 -17.04
C VAL A 289 -0.76 -19.82 -18.14
N SER A 290 -0.09 -18.87 -18.79
CA SER A 290 -0.61 -18.17 -19.97
C SER A 290 -0.96 -19.14 -21.10
N ILE A 291 -0.09 -20.10 -21.37
CA ILE A 291 -0.34 -21.14 -22.37
C ILE A 291 -1.56 -21.98 -21.97
N ILE A 292 -1.67 -22.37 -20.69
CA ILE A 292 -2.84 -23.09 -20.17
C ILE A 292 -4.13 -22.29 -20.40
N CYS A 293 -4.17 -21.00 -20.08
CA CYS A 293 -5.34 -20.14 -20.31
C CYS A 293 -5.73 -20.07 -21.80
N TYR A 294 -4.75 -20.05 -22.70
CA TYR A 294 -5.00 -20.10 -24.14
C TYR A 294 -5.62 -21.44 -24.56
N PHE A 295 -5.03 -22.57 -24.15
CA PHE A 295 -5.51 -23.91 -24.51
C PHE A 295 -6.87 -24.22 -23.89
N GLU A 296 -7.13 -23.72 -22.71
CA GLU A 296 -8.40 -23.82 -22.04
C GLU A 296 -9.50 -23.10 -22.83
N TYR A 297 -9.30 -21.83 -23.15
CA TYR A 297 -10.28 -21.05 -23.91
C TYR A 297 -10.51 -21.62 -25.32
N PHE A 298 -9.44 -21.81 -26.09
CA PHE A 298 -9.55 -22.24 -27.49
C PHE A 298 -9.83 -23.75 -27.64
N GLY A 299 -9.26 -24.58 -26.76
CA GLY A 299 -9.41 -26.03 -26.81
C GLY A 299 -10.69 -26.55 -26.16
N ILE A 300 -11.05 -26.06 -24.95
CA ILE A 300 -12.18 -26.60 -24.18
C ILE A 300 -13.47 -25.82 -24.48
N PHE A 301 -13.45 -24.49 -24.41
CA PHE A 301 -14.67 -23.68 -24.56
C PHE A 301 -15.11 -23.49 -26.02
N ILE A 302 -14.13 -23.30 -26.91
CA ILE A 302 -14.40 -23.05 -28.33
C ILE A 302 -14.32 -24.34 -29.16
N GLY A 303 -13.29 -25.16 -28.94
CA GLY A 303 -12.97 -26.32 -29.79
C GLY A 303 -12.38 -25.92 -31.16
N TYR A 304 -11.67 -24.79 -31.23
CA TYR A 304 -10.99 -24.29 -32.44
C TYR A 304 -9.72 -23.56 -32.05
N PHE A 305 -8.60 -23.89 -32.70
CA PHE A 305 -7.31 -23.25 -32.48
C PHE A 305 -6.99 -22.27 -33.63
N PRO A 306 -6.94 -20.96 -33.37
CA PRO A 306 -6.59 -19.99 -34.40
C PRO A 306 -5.14 -20.17 -34.85
N VAL A 307 -4.90 -20.00 -36.16
CA VAL A 307 -3.56 -20.07 -36.75
C VAL A 307 -2.73 -18.87 -36.31
N LEU A 308 -1.82 -19.11 -35.38
CA LEU A 308 -1.01 -18.09 -34.70
C LEU A 308 0.45 -18.54 -34.61
N SER A 309 1.37 -17.59 -34.50
CA SER A 309 2.76 -17.90 -34.17
C SER A 309 2.91 -18.25 -32.69
N GLY A 310 3.99 -18.95 -32.32
CA GLY A 310 4.24 -19.32 -30.92
C GLY A 310 4.32 -18.11 -29.97
N SER A 311 4.82 -16.97 -30.43
CA SER A 311 4.84 -15.72 -29.67
C SER A 311 3.44 -15.13 -29.46
N ASP A 312 2.57 -15.22 -30.46
CA ASP A 312 1.20 -14.69 -30.37
C ASP A 312 0.36 -15.51 -29.39
N ILE A 313 0.53 -16.83 -29.38
CA ILE A 313 -0.12 -17.73 -28.41
C ILE A 313 0.23 -17.32 -26.98
N PHE A 314 1.51 -17.05 -26.69
CA PHE A 314 1.92 -16.58 -25.38
C PHE A 314 1.35 -15.20 -25.05
N TYR A 315 1.37 -14.25 -25.99
CA TYR A 315 0.82 -12.90 -25.78
C TYR A 315 -0.68 -12.93 -25.45
N ILE A 316 -1.46 -13.68 -26.25
CA ILE A 316 -2.91 -13.83 -26.05
C ILE A 316 -3.18 -14.57 -24.73
N GLY A 317 -2.43 -15.64 -24.45
CA GLY A 317 -2.49 -16.35 -23.19
C GLY A 317 -2.22 -15.45 -21.98
N ALA A 318 -1.21 -14.57 -22.07
CA ALA A 318 -0.86 -13.63 -21.02
C ALA A 318 -1.94 -12.55 -20.83
N LEU A 319 -2.56 -12.09 -21.92
CA LEU A 319 -3.67 -11.15 -21.88
C LEU A 319 -4.90 -11.75 -21.18
N LEU A 320 -5.22 -13.02 -21.47
CA LEU A 320 -6.28 -13.77 -20.78
C LEU A 320 -5.92 -13.96 -19.29
N LEU A 321 -4.68 -14.36 -19.00
CA LEU A 321 -4.17 -14.55 -17.64
C LEU A 321 -4.21 -13.26 -16.82
N PHE A 322 -4.02 -12.08 -17.43
CA PHE A 322 -4.07 -10.81 -16.71
C PHE A 322 -5.43 -10.59 -16.02
N ILE A 323 -6.54 -10.81 -16.74
CA ILE A 323 -7.88 -10.67 -16.17
C ILE A 323 -8.15 -11.74 -15.10
N VAL A 324 -7.73 -12.98 -15.37
CA VAL A 324 -7.81 -14.08 -14.40
C VAL A 324 -7.07 -13.71 -13.11
N ALA A 325 -5.85 -13.17 -13.23
CA ALA A 325 -5.02 -12.79 -12.10
C ALA A 325 -5.61 -11.61 -11.33
N VAL A 326 -6.18 -10.61 -12.02
CA VAL A 326 -6.90 -9.50 -11.37
C VAL A 326 -8.09 -10.03 -10.58
N PHE A 327 -8.92 -10.89 -11.17
CA PHE A 327 -10.07 -11.49 -10.49
C PHE A 327 -9.66 -12.35 -9.29
N ALA A 328 -8.68 -13.24 -9.47
CA ALA A 328 -8.13 -14.08 -8.40
C ALA A 328 -7.55 -13.23 -7.27
N SER A 329 -6.85 -12.13 -7.60
CA SER A 329 -6.30 -11.20 -6.60
C SER A 329 -7.38 -10.58 -5.73
N PHE A 330 -8.55 -10.23 -6.27
CA PHE A 330 -9.65 -9.70 -5.45
C PHE A 330 -10.17 -10.70 -4.42
N VAL A 331 -10.10 -12.00 -4.70
CA VAL A 331 -10.56 -13.06 -3.81
C VAL A 331 -9.47 -13.51 -2.83
N ILE A 332 -8.23 -13.61 -3.28
CA ILE A 332 -7.09 -14.12 -2.50
C ILE A 332 -6.56 -13.07 -1.53
N LEU A 333 -6.52 -11.80 -1.93
CA LEU A 333 -5.89 -10.73 -1.15
C LEU A 333 -6.54 -10.51 0.23
N PRO A 334 -7.88 -10.54 0.38
CA PRO A 334 -8.52 -10.53 1.70
C PRO A 334 -8.14 -11.73 2.58
N VAL A 335 -8.10 -12.93 1.98
CA VAL A 335 -7.76 -14.18 2.69
C VAL A 335 -6.31 -14.15 3.17
N ALA A 336 -5.39 -13.66 2.33
CA ALA A 336 -3.96 -13.58 2.64
C ALA A 336 -3.61 -12.50 3.67
N LEU A 337 -4.38 -11.42 3.75
CA LEU A 337 -4.11 -10.30 4.67
C LEU A 337 -4.84 -10.41 6.02
N TYR A 338 -5.85 -11.28 6.11
CA TYR A 338 -6.55 -11.59 7.36
C TYR A 338 -5.65 -12.03 8.53
N PRO A 339 -4.61 -12.87 8.33
CA PRO A 339 -3.74 -13.34 9.42
C PRO A 339 -2.92 -12.19 10.01
N LEU A 340 -2.37 -11.36 9.12
CA LEU A 340 -1.63 -10.14 9.48
C LEU A 340 -2.51 -9.13 10.21
N HIS A 341 -3.81 -9.09 9.89
CA HIS A 341 -4.80 -8.30 10.61
C HIS A 341 -5.03 -8.83 12.03
N TYR A 342 -5.24 -10.15 12.16
CA TYR A 342 -5.53 -10.82 13.42
C TYR A 342 -4.37 -10.75 14.43
N GLU A 343 -3.13 -11.00 13.99
CA GLU A 343 -1.93 -10.93 14.84
C GLU A 343 -1.67 -9.51 15.37
N LYS A 344 -1.80 -8.50 14.51
CA LYS A 344 -1.65 -7.09 14.91
C LYS A 344 -2.78 -6.62 15.83
N TYR A 345 -3.98 -7.14 15.66
CA TYR A 345 -5.10 -6.89 16.56
C TYR A 345 -4.83 -7.41 17.98
N LEU A 346 -4.34 -8.66 18.10
CA LEU A 346 -3.92 -9.23 19.40
C LEU A 346 -2.85 -8.38 20.10
N LEU A 347 -1.88 -7.84 19.35
CA LEU A 347 -0.82 -6.98 19.89
C LEU A 347 -1.33 -5.61 20.39
N ASN A 348 -2.28 -4.99 19.69
CA ASN A 348 -2.76 -3.63 19.97
C ASN A 348 -3.92 -3.55 20.99
N ASN A 349 -4.40 -4.68 21.49
CA ASN A 349 -5.62 -4.78 22.31
C ASN A 349 -5.58 -4.00 23.65
N LYS A 350 -4.43 -3.43 24.06
CA LYS A 350 -4.30 -2.58 25.26
C LYS A 350 -4.82 -1.15 25.08
N THR A 351 -5.05 -0.69 23.85
CA THR A 351 -5.63 0.64 23.58
C THR A 351 -6.83 0.48 22.65
N LYS A 352 -8.05 0.73 23.17
CA LYS A 352 -9.33 0.70 22.42
C LYS A 352 -9.43 1.84 21.38
N LYS A 353 -8.40 2.08 20.57
CA LYS A 353 -8.45 3.01 19.44
C LYS A 353 -8.77 2.24 18.15
N LEU A 354 -9.54 2.90 17.29
CA LEU A 354 -9.95 2.42 15.97
C LEU A 354 -8.70 1.99 15.18
N TYR A 355 -8.46 0.68 15.09
CA TYR A 355 -7.27 0.14 14.41
C TYR A 355 -7.51 0.14 12.91
N PHE A 356 -6.70 0.90 12.17
CA PHE A 356 -6.71 0.90 10.71
C PHE A 356 -5.87 -0.28 10.19
N SER A 357 -6.46 -1.14 9.37
CA SER A 357 -5.75 -2.25 8.75
C SER A 357 -5.83 -2.21 7.23
N TRP A 358 -4.75 -2.64 6.60
CA TRP A 358 -4.67 -2.85 5.16
C TRP A 358 -5.77 -3.80 4.64
N LEU A 359 -6.19 -4.78 5.45
CA LEU A 359 -7.32 -5.67 5.15
C LEU A 359 -8.63 -4.89 4.97
N THR A 360 -8.98 -4.04 5.95
CA THR A 360 -10.22 -3.23 5.90
C THR A 360 -10.20 -2.24 4.74
N PHE A 361 -9.03 -1.70 4.39
CA PHE A 361 -8.87 -0.82 3.24
C PHE A 361 -9.12 -1.55 1.91
N ILE A 362 -8.49 -2.71 1.72
CA ILE A 362 -8.63 -3.50 0.48
C ILE A 362 -10.06 -4.00 0.28
N LEU A 363 -10.73 -4.41 1.35
CA LEU A 363 -12.14 -4.81 1.30
C LEU A 363 -13.09 -3.68 0.92
N THR A 364 -12.72 -2.43 1.17
CA THR A 364 -13.56 -1.27 0.85
C THR A 364 -13.46 -0.81 -0.61
N ILE A 365 -12.39 -1.15 -1.34
CA ILE A 365 -12.16 -0.67 -2.72
C ILE A 365 -13.21 -1.21 -3.72
N PRO A 366 -13.50 -2.52 -3.79
CA PRO A 366 -14.49 -3.03 -4.74
C PRO A 366 -15.87 -2.50 -4.42
N VAL A 367 -16.20 -2.40 -3.13
CA VAL A 367 -17.50 -1.90 -2.68
C VAL A 367 -17.65 -0.41 -2.99
N ALA A 368 -16.60 0.39 -2.88
CA ALA A 368 -16.56 1.77 -3.33
C ALA A 368 -16.76 1.90 -4.86
N PHE A 369 -16.11 1.04 -5.65
CA PHE A 369 -16.27 1.02 -7.11
C PHE A 369 -17.71 0.68 -7.54
N PHE A 370 -18.34 -0.29 -6.89
CA PHE A 370 -19.74 -0.62 -7.16
C PHE A 370 -20.71 0.47 -6.73
N VAL A 371 -20.47 1.10 -5.57
CA VAL A 371 -21.25 2.26 -5.12
C VAL A 371 -21.12 3.42 -6.12
N PHE A 372 -19.91 3.66 -6.63
CA PHE A 372 -19.68 4.64 -7.69
C PHE A 372 -20.46 4.31 -8.97
N LEU A 373 -20.48 3.04 -9.38
CA LEU A 373 -21.22 2.59 -10.56
C LEU A 373 -22.74 2.78 -10.39
N VAL A 374 -23.28 2.44 -9.22
CA VAL A 374 -24.71 2.67 -8.88
C VAL A 374 -25.03 4.17 -8.92
N LEU A 375 -24.15 5.02 -8.38
CA LEU A 375 -24.34 6.47 -8.41
C LEU A 375 -24.19 7.08 -9.81
N LEU A 376 -23.34 6.51 -10.66
CA LEU A 376 -23.20 6.92 -12.06
C LEU A 376 -24.47 6.60 -12.86
N VAL A 377 -25.10 5.45 -12.60
CA VAL A 377 -26.40 5.11 -13.19
C VAL A 377 -27.53 5.99 -12.63
N LEU A 378 -27.55 6.25 -11.31
CA LEU A 378 -28.49 7.20 -10.70
C LEU A 378 -28.34 8.62 -11.25
N TYR A 379 -27.10 9.06 -11.46
CA TYR A 379 -26.78 10.33 -12.11
C TYR A 379 -27.32 10.39 -13.53
N TYR A 380 -27.14 9.33 -14.32
CA TYR A 380 -27.68 9.26 -15.68
C TYR A 380 -29.21 9.30 -15.71
N ILE A 381 -29.88 8.62 -14.78
CA ILE A 381 -31.35 8.70 -14.62
C ILE A 381 -31.79 10.12 -14.28
N LEU A 382 -31.08 10.78 -13.35
CA LEU A 382 -31.35 12.15 -12.95
C LEU A 382 -31.16 13.12 -14.13
N LEU A 383 -30.09 12.95 -14.91
CA LEU A 383 -29.81 13.74 -16.11
C LEU A 383 -30.92 13.60 -17.16
N ASN A 384 -31.39 12.38 -17.42
CA ASN A 384 -32.52 12.14 -18.32
C ASN A 384 -33.83 12.76 -17.81
N CYS A 385 -34.12 12.68 -16.51
CA CYS A 385 -35.27 13.38 -15.92
C CYS A 385 -35.15 14.91 -16.05
N ILE A 386 -33.95 15.47 -15.90
CA ILE A 386 -33.68 16.91 -16.03
C ILE A 386 -33.86 17.36 -17.49
N THR A 387 -33.38 16.59 -18.48
CA THR A 387 -33.59 16.90 -19.90
C THR A 387 -35.06 16.86 -20.30
N TRP A 388 -35.87 16.06 -19.62
CA TRP A 388 -37.32 15.99 -19.83
C TRP A 388 -38.07 17.21 -19.28
N ILE A 389 -37.49 17.92 -18.29
CA ILE A 389 -38.10 19.06 -17.59
C ILE A 389 -37.51 20.43 -18.04
N ASN A 390 -36.48 20.42 -18.90
CA ASN A 390 -35.87 21.62 -19.51
C ASN A 390 -35.30 22.62 -18.48
N ILE A 391 -34.42 22.13 -17.59
CA ILE A 391 -33.75 22.93 -16.54
C ILE A 391 -32.30 23.29 -16.95
N ASN A 392 -31.84 24.50 -16.60
CA ASN A 392 -30.57 25.12 -16.99
C ASN A 392 -29.29 24.36 -16.54
N ILE A 393 -28.19 24.57 -17.28
CA ILE A 393 -26.85 23.95 -17.11
C ILE A 393 -26.24 24.12 -15.71
N THR A 394 -26.59 25.18 -14.97
CA THR A 394 -26.11 25.43 -13.61
C THR A 394 -26.59 24.40 -12.58
N ASP A 395 -27.74 23.75 -12.82
CA ASP A 395 -28.31 22.75 -11.92
C ASP A 395 -27.70 21.35 -12.10
N VAL A 396 -27.02 21.11 -13.23
CA VAL A 396 -26.31 19.84 -13.48
C VAL A 396 -25.04 19.75 -12.63
N ASN A 397 -24.28 20.84 -12.49
CA ASN A 397 -23.08 20.86 -11.67
C ASN A 397 -23.38 20.71 -10.17
N THR A 398 -24.48 21.30 -9.68
CA THR A 398 -24.94 21.10 -8.31
C THR A 398 -25.44 19.67 -8.07
N ALA A 399 -26.10 19.05 -9.06
CA ALA A 399 -26.48 17.64 -9.00
C ALA A 399 -25.25 16.69 -8.99
N ILE A 400 -24.19 17.00 -9.76
CA ILE A 400 -22.92 16.25 -9.73
C ILE A 400 -22.27 16.37 -8.35
N CYS A 401 -22.21 17.57 -7.79
CA CYS A 401 -21.65 17.81 -6.46
C CYS A 401 -22.43 17.10 -5.36
N THR A 402 -23.77 17.08 -5.40
CA THR A 402 -24.59 16.38 -4.40
C THR A 402 -24.47 14.86 -4.53
N ALA A 403 -24.43 14.31 -5.75
CA ALA A 403 -24.16 12.89 -5.99
C ALA A 403 -22.76 12.48 -5.47
N PHE A 404 -21.75 13.33 -5.65
CA PHE A 404 -20.39 13.11 -5.15
C PHE A 404 -20.28 13.21 -3.62
N ILE A 405 -21.03 14.11 -2.99
CA ILE A 405 -21.11 14.20 -1.52
C ILE A 405 -21.82 12.97 -0.94
N LEU A 406 -22.93 12.54 -1.56
CA LEU A 406 -23.62 11.29 -1.19
C LEU A 406 -22.72 10.06 -1.39
N TYR A 407 -21.92 10.03 -2.45
CA TYR A 407 -20.88 9.01 -2.66
C TYR A 407 -19.90 8.95 -1.48
N LEU A 408 -19.34 10.09 -1.08
CA LEU A 408 -18.39 10.18 0.03
C LEU A 408 -19.02 9.75 1.36
N ILE A 409 -20.28 10.13 1.62
CA ILE A 409 -21.01 9.73 2.82
C ILE A 409 -21.26 8.22 2.84
N LEU A 410 -21.71 7.64 1.72
CA LEU A 410 -21.97 6.21 1.62
C LEU A 410 -20.67 5.40 1.76
N LEU A 411 -19.58 5.88 1.17
CA LEU A 411 -18.24 5.28 1.29
C LEU A 411 -17.75 5.30 2.74
N CYS A 412 -17.95 6.40 3.47
CA CYS A 412 -17.64 6.50 4.90
C CYS A 412 -18.50 5.56 5.77
N PHE A 413 -19.81 5.47 5.49
CA PHE A 413 -20.71 4.57 6.21
C PHE A 413 -20.33 3.10 5.97
N LEU A 414 -20.06 2.75 4.71
CA LEU A 414 -19.71 1.41 4.32
C LEU A 414 -18.33 0.99 4.86
N TYR A 415 -17.37 1.92 4.90
CA TYR A 415 -16.11 1.74 5.61
C TYR A 415 -16.34 1.40 7.09
N TYR A 416 -17.25 2.12 7.77
CA TYR A 416 -17.59 1.86 9.16
C TYR A 416 -18.21 0.46 9.35
N VAL A 417 -19.11 0.04 8.47
CA VAL A 417 -19.72 -1.29 8.49
C VAL A 417 -18.69 -2.39 8.25
N ILE A 418 -17.82 -2.25 7.24
CA ILE A 418 -16.76 -3.23 6.95
C ILE A 418 -15.75 -3.31 8.11
N HIS A 419 -15.38 -2.18 8.70
CA HIS A 419 -14.51 -2.14 9.88
C HIS A 419 -15.14 -2.87 11.07
N TYR A 420 -16.42 -2.66 11.30
CA TYR A 420 -17.18 -3.35 12.34
C TYR A 420 -17.27 -4.87 12.08
N LEU A 421 -17.48 -5.29 10.84
CA LEU A 421 -17.56 -6.70 10.44
C LEU A 421 -16.20 -7.41 10.48
N ALA A 422 -15.13 -6.71 10.09
CA ALA A 422 -13.76 -7.22 10.16
C ALA A 422 -13.23 -7.33 11.60
N TYR A 423 -13.99 -6.85 12.60
CA TYR A 423 -13.61 -6.87 14.01
C TYR A 423 -13.48 -8.32 14.53
N PRO A 424 -12.26 -8.77 14.91
CA PRO A 424 -12.04 -10.18 15.27
C PRO A 424 -12.79 -10.65 16.52
N GLY A 425 -13.11 -9.72 17.43
CA GLY A 425 -13.84 -10.01 18.67
C GLY A 425 -15.37 -10.09 18.53
N MET A 426 -15.92 -9.94 17.32
CA MET A 426 -17.37 -10.07 17.08
C MET A 426 -17.78 -11.55 17.23
N SER A 427 -18.94 -11.86 17.82
CA SER A 427 -19.36 -13.27 17.95
C SER A 427 -19.85 -13.81 16.62
N ASP A 428 -19.55 -15.08 16.33
CA ASP A 428 -19.92 -15.74 15.06
C ASP A 428 -21.45 -15.73 14.88
N LYS A 429 -22.20 -15.86 15.98
CA LYS A 429 -23.67 -15.71 16.01
C LYS A 429 -24.15 -14.33 15.54
N LYS A 430 -23.47 -13.24 15.91
CA LYS A 430 -23.85 -11.87 15.49
C LYS A 430 -23.54 -11.63 14.02
N LEU A 431 -22.41 -12.15 13.53
CA LEU A 431 -22.05 -12.13 12.12
C LEU A 431 -23.05 -12.92 11.26
N PHE A 432 -23.44 -14.10 11.73
CA PHE A 432 -24.43 -14.94 11.06
C PHE A 432 -25.83 -14.31 11.03
N VAL A 433 -26.28 -13.70 12.13
CA VAL A 433 -27.56 -12.97 12.16
C VAL A 433 -27.55 -11.78 11.21
N PHE A 434 -26.46 -11.02 11.17
CA PHE A 434 -26.30 -9.91 10.22
C PHE A 434 -26.33 -10.41 8.77
N PHE A 435 -25.66 -11.52 8.48
CA PHE A 435 -25.68 -12.19 7.19
C PHE A 435 -27.10 -12.58 6.75
N ILE A 436 -27.89 -13.19 7.63
CA ILE A 436 -29.28 -13.58 7.34
C ILE A 436 -30.17 -12.35 7.10
N LEU A 437 -30.09 -11.33 7.96
CA LEU A 437 -30.85 -10.08 7.81
C LEU A 437 -30.54 -9.36 6.48
N PHE A 438 -29.26 -9.31 6.11
CA PHE A 438 -28.80 -8.67 4.89
C PHE A 438 -29.19 -9.48 3.65
N PHE A 439 -29.15 -10.82 3.71
CA PHE A 439 -29.62 -11.71 2.64
C PHE A 439 -31.12 -11.59 2.38
N VAL A 440 -31.93 -11.51 3.45
CA VAL A 440 -33.37 -11.24 3.33
C VAL A 440 -33.61 -9.86 2.68
N ALA A 441 -32.88 -8.83 3.09
CA ALA A 441 -33.00 -7.50 2.48
C ALA A 441 -32.70 -7.49 0.98
N VAL A 442 -31.74 -8.30 0.51
CA VAL A 442 -31.42 -8.39 -0.93
C VAL A 442 -32.41 -9.24 -1.71
N ILE A 443 -32.94 -10.32 -1.16
CA ILE A 443 -34.07 -11.04 -1.78
C ILE A 443 -35.24 -10.08 -1.97
N MET A 444 -35.56 -9.27 -0.95
CA MET A 444 -36.61 -8.26 -1.04
C MET A 444 -36.31 -7.19 -2.09
N LEU A 445 -35.04 -6.78 -2.25
CA LEU A 445 -34.62 -5.81 -3.26
C LEU A 445 -34.71 -6.38 -4.69
N VAL A 446 -34.20 -7.60 -4.93
CA VAL A 446 -34.30 -8.30 -6.22
C VAL A 446 -35.77 -8.52 -6.58
N PHE A 447 -36.58 -8.97 -5.62
CA PHE A 447 -38.01 -9.14 -5.80
C PHE A 447 -38.68 -7.80 -6.14
N ALA A 448 -38.39 -6.72 -5.40
CA ALA A 448 -38.93 -5.39 -5.69
C ALA A 448 -38.57 -4.92 -7.11
N THR A 449 -37.35 -5.20 -7.58
CA THR A 449 -36.91 -4.79 -8.92
C THR A 449 -37.51 -5.62 -10.06
N SER A 450 -37.98 -6.84 -9.77
CA SER A 450 -38.68 -7.69 -10.75
C SER A 450 -40.06 -7.16 -11.16
N PHE A 451 -40.63 -6.21 -10.39
CA PHE A 451 -41.90 -5.54 -10.71
C PHE A 451 -41.75 -4.29 -11.58
N PHE A 452 -40.53 -3.79 -11.80
CA PHE A 452 -40.30 -2.59 -12.62
C PHE A 452 -39.97 -2.97 -14.07
N GLN A 453 -40.76 -2.49 -15.04
CA GLN A 453 -40.55 -2.71 -16.49
C GLN A 453 -39.39 -1.87 -17.08
N ASN A 454 -38.77 -0.99 -16.31
CA ASN A 454 -37.74 -0.08 -16.80
C ASN A 454 -36.34 -0.71 -16.77
N ASN A 455 -35.67 -0.80 -17.92
CA ASN A 455 -34.35 -1.43 -18.09
C ASN A 455 -33.28 -0.88 -17.13
N TYR A 456 -33.34 0.41 -16.79
CA TYR A 456 -32.39 1.05 -15.86
C TYR A 456 -32.53 0.56 -14.41
N VAL A 457 -33.76 0.37 -13.93
CA VAL A 457 -34.02 -0.18 -12.58
C VAL A 457 -33.51 -1.61 -12.49
N ARG A 458 -33.61 -2.37 -13.59
CA ARG A 458 -33.05 -3.71 -13.71
C ARG A 458 -31.52 -3.72 -13.64
N TYR A 459 -30.82 -2.77 -14.27
CA TYR A 459 -29.36 -2.64 -14.19
C TYR A 459 -28.88 -2.23 -12.79
N ILE A 460 -29.59 -1.31 -12.13
CA ILE A 460 -29.31 -0.92 -10.73
C ILE A 460 -29.46 -2.12 -9.81
N SER A 461 -30.56 -2.88 -9.97
CA SER A 461 -30.79 -4.11 -9.21
C SER A 461 -29.69 -5.14 -9.40
N LEU A 462 -29.32 -5.41 -10.66
CA LEU A 462 -28.26 -6.35 -10.99
C LEU A 462 -26.91 -5.92 -10.39
N SER A 463 -26.61 -4.62 -10.43
CA SER A 463 -25.38 -4.05 -9.85
C SER A 463 -25.37 -4.14 -8.32
N LEU A 464 -26.50 -3.87 -7.66
CA LEU A 464 -26.68 -4.05 -6.21
C LEU A 464 -26.60 -5.53 -5.81
N PHE A 465 -27.13 -6.43 -6.64
CA PHE A 465 -27.04 -7.87 -6.43
C PHE A 465 -25.60 -8.39 -6.57
N LEU A 466 -24.85 -7.92 -7.56
CA LEU A 466 -23.42 -8.25 -7.73
C LEU A 466 -22.58 -7.71 -6.57
N LEU A 467 -22.85 -6.49 -6.12
CA LEU A 467 -22.23 -5.89 -4.93
C LEU A 467 -22.51 -6.72 -3.67
N PHE A 468 -23.74 -7.18 -3.53
CA PHE A 468 -24.17 -8.05 -2.44
C PHE A 468 -23.46 -9.40 -2.48
N PHE A 469 -23.43 -10.04 -3.64
CA PHE A 469 -22.73 -11.32 -3.83
C PHE A 469 -21.26 -11.20 -3.43
N TYR A 470 -20.61 -10.09 -3.80
CA TYR A 470 -19.25 -9.78 -3.38
C TYR A 470 -19.12 -9.61 -1.86
N LEU A 471 -19.99 -8.82 -1.22
CA LEU A 471 -20.00 -8.63 0.23
C LEU A 471 -20.23 -9.94 0.99
N MET A 472 -21.10 -10.81 0.48
CA MET A 472 -21.39 -12.12 1.05
C MET A 472 -20.21 -13.08 0.91
N LEU A 473 -19.55 -13.08 -0.24
CA LEU A 473 -18.33 -13.83 -0.48
C LEU A 473 -17.22 -13.36 0.47
N VAL A 474 -17.07 -12.04 0.66
CA VAL A 474 -16.13 -11.45 1.63
C VAL A 474 -16.47 -11.87 3.06
N ILE A 475 -17.72 -11.75 3.50
CA ILE A 475 -18.13 -12.12 4.87
C ILE A 475 -17.96 -13.63 5.11
N GLY A 476 -18.32 -14.45 4.13
CA GLY A 476 -18.15 -15.91 4.17
C GLY A 476 -16.67 -16.30 4.26
N LEU A 477 -15.81 -15.65 3.46
CA LEU A 477 -14.35 -15.86 3.54
C LEU A 477 -13.78 -15.41 4.88
N LEU A 478 -14.21 -14.28 5.42
CA LEU A 478 -13.77 -13.77 6.72
C LEU A 478 -14.15 -14.73 7.87
N LEU A 479 -15.38 -15.25 7.86
CA LEU A 479 -15.85 -16.27 8.81
C LEU A 479 -15.01 -17.54 8.72
N LEU A 480 -14.82 -18.05 7.51
CA LEU A 480 -14.01 -19.25 7.27
C LEU A 480 -12.56 -19.05 7.74
N THR A 481 -11.93 -17.92 7.42
CA THR A 481 -10.57 -17.62 7.89
C THR A 481 -10.50 -17.49 9.41
N LYS A 482 -11.49 -16.88 10.06
CA LYS A 482 -11.54 -16.73 11.51
C LYS A 482 -11.57 -18.08 12.23
N ASP A 483 -12.40 -19.00 11.76
CA ASP A 483 -12.51 -20.34 12.34
C ASP A 483 -11.24 -21.16 12.11
N ILE A 484 -10.66 -21.10 10.91
CA ILE A 484 -9.40 -21.77 10.58
C ILE A 484 -8.23 -21.26 11.45
N TYR A 485 -8.16 -19.96 11.73
CA TYR A 485 -7.11 -19.38 12.58
C TYR A 485 -7.32 -19.68 14.06
N LYS A 486 -8.57 -19.75 14.53
CA LYS A 486 -8.88 -20.19 15.90
C LYS A 486 -8.44 -21.63 16.16
N GLU A 487 -8.46 -22.47 15.13
CA GLU A 487 -7.99 -23.87 15.15
C GLU A 487 -6.51 -24.04 14.73
N ASN A 488 -5.80 -22.95 14.43
CA ASN A 488 -4.38 -22.92 14.03
C ASN A 488 -4.05 -23.75 12.78
N ASN A 489 -4.99 -23.86 11.83
CA ASN A 489 -4.92 -24.80 10.70
C ASN A 489 -4.56 -24.09 9.37
N GLU A 490 -3.36 -23.51 9.30
CA GLU A 490 -2.88 -22.70 8.15
C GLU A 490 -2.92 -23.44 6.80
N THR A 491 -2.88 -24.77 6.82
CA THR A 491 -2.98 -25.63 5.64
C THR A 491 -4.31 -25.51 4.90
N LEU A 492 -5.43 -25.30 5.60
CA LEU A 492 -6.75 -25.17 4.96
C LEU A 492 -6.88 -23.85 4.18
N VAL A 493 -6.28 -22.77 4.67
CA VAL A 493 -6.24 -21.47 3.96
C VAL A 493 -5.46 -21.59 2.66
N GLN A 494 -4.32 -22.29 2.68
CA GLN A 494 -3.51 -22.53 1.49
C GLN A 494 -4.26 -23.36 0.45
N ILE A 495 -4.96 -24.42 0.89
CA ILE A 495 -5.80 -25.25 0.00
C ILE A 495 -6.91 -24.40 -0.63
N LEU A 496 -7.57 -23.54 0.14
CA LEU A 496 -8.62 -22.66 -0.37
C LEU A 496 -8.10 -21.68 -1.44
N ILE A 497 -6.94 -21.06 -1.19
CA ILE A 497 -6.29 -20.17 -2.16
C ILE A 497 -5.99 -20.91 -3.47
N VAL A 498 -5.50 -22.14 -3.38
CA VAL A 498 -5.22 -22.99 -4.55
C VAL A 498 -6.50 -23.32 -5.31
N ILE A 499 -7.57 -23.73 -4.61
CA ILE A 499 -8.88 -24.06 -5.24
C ILE A 499 -9.46 -22.85 -5.96
N VAL A 500 -9.47 -21.67 -5.31
CA VAL A 500 -9.98 -20.43 -5.92
C VAL A 500 -9.15 -20.04 -7.15
N SER A 501 -7.82 -20.17 -7.06
CA SER A 501 -6.93 -19.87 -8.18
C SER A 501 -7.19 -20.80 -9.36
N LEU A 502 -7.33 -22.11 -9.11
CA LEU A 502 -7.67 -23.09 -10.13
C LEU A 502 -9.04 -22.77 -10.75
N PHE A 503 -10.09 -22.58 -9.95
CA PHE A 503 -11.42 -22.23 -10.46
C PHE A 503 -11.39 -20.97 -11.35
N SER A 504 -10.63 -19.94 -10.96
CA SER A 504 -10.49 -18.73 -11.77
C SER A 504 -9.79 -18.97 -13.10
N LEU A 505 -8.78 -19.84 -13.13
CA LEU A 505 -8.11 -20.25 -14.38
C LEU A 505 -9.09 -20.94 -15.31
N PHE A 506 -9.96 -21.81 -14.78
CA PHE A 506 -10.93 -22.52 -15.60
C PHE A 506 -12.03 -21.62 -16.18
N TYR A 507 -12.61 -20.73 -15.38
CA TYR A 507 -13.85 -20.04 -15.76
C TYR A 507 -13.66 -18.64 -16.36
N CYS A 508 -12.66 -17.88 -15.90
CA CYS A 508 -12.50 -16.48 -16.28
C CYS A 508 -11.98 -16.24 -17.73
N PRO A 509 -11.22 -17.13 -18.39
CA PRO A 509 -10.72 -16.86 -19.74
C PRO A 509 -11.81 -16.55 -20.77
N GLN A 510 -13.00 -17.16 -20.67
CA GLN A 510 -14.09 -16.90 -21.60
C GLN A 510 -14.59 -15.45 -21.53
N TYR A 511 -14.67 -14.88 -20.34
CA TYR A 511 -15.07 -13.49 -20.13
C TYR A 511 -13.96 -12.53 -20.56
N ALA A 512 -12.71 -12.89 -20.29
CA ALA A 512 -11.55 -12.12 -20.72
C ALA A 512 -11.51 -12.00 -22.26
N ALA A 513 -11.73 -13.10 -22.97
CA ALA A 513 -11.76 -13.12 -24.41
C ALA A 513 -12.90 -12.26 -25.00
N GLN A 514 -14.06 -12.26 -24.35
CA GLN A 514 -15.18 -11.41 -24.77
C GLN A 514 -14.92 -9.93 -24.50
N LEU A 515 -14.22 -9.59 -23.41
CA LEU A 515 -13.87 -8.20 -23.06
C LEU A 515 -12.87 -7.61 -24.06
N PHE A 516 -11.90 -8.41 -24.52
CA PHE A 516 -10.88 -7.98 -25.47
C PHE A 516 -11.26 -8.19 -26.94
N ASP A 517 -12.52 -8.52 -27.23
CA ASP A 517 -13.02 -8.82 -28.58
C ASP A 517 -12.25 -9.94 -29.32
N ILE A 518 -11.64 -10.85 -28.56
CA ILE A 518 -10.89 -12.00 -29.07
C ILE A 518 -11.84 -13.11 -29.55
N GLY A 519 -13.02 -13.20 -28.93
CA GLY A 519 -14.02 -14.20 -29.27
C GLY A 519 -15.36 -13.98 -28.58
N ASN A 520 -16.39 -14.70 -29.02
CA ASN A 520 -17.79 -14.49 -28.64
C ASN A 520 -18.27 -13.03 -28.81
N VAL A 521 -17.89 -12.41 -29.93
CA VAL A 521 -18.31 -11.04 -30.30
C VAL A 521 -19.52 -11.12 -31.22
N GLU A 522 -20.58 -10.38 -30.90
CA GLU A 522 -21.75 -10.27 -31.77
C GLU A 522 -21.62 -9.03 -32.67
N TYR A 523 -21.59 -9.27 -33.98
CA TYR A 523 -21.54 -8.22 -34.98
C TYR A 523 -22.93 -8.02 -35.59
N LYS A 524 -23.33 -6.75 -35.65
CA LYS A 524 -24.50 -6.32 -36.40
C LYS A 524 -24.23 -6.47 -37.89
N SER A 525 -23.06 -6.01 -38.35
CA SER A 525 -22.61 -6.16 -39.74
C SER A 525 -21.08 -6.33 -39.83
N LEU A 526 -20.64 -7.14 -40.79
CA LEU A 526 -19.24 -7.26 -41.23
C LEU A 526 -19.18 -6.96 -42.73
N SER A 527 -18.46 -5.93 -43.13
CA SER A 527 -18.19 -5.67 -44.55
C SER A 527 -17.00 -6.49 -45.00
N ILE A 528 -17.16 -7.26 -46.09
CA ILE A 528 -16.15 -8.16 -46.63
C ILE A 528 -15.94 -7.90 -48.13
N GLU A 529 -14.73 -8.18 -48.63
CA GLU A 529 -14.45 -8.16 -50.06
C GLU A 529 -15.34 -9.15 -50.81
N LYS A 530 -15.82 -8.75 -51.99
CA LYS A 530 -16.61 -9.62 -52.88
C LYS A 530 -15.89 -10.92 -53.27
N SER A 531 -14.55 -10.90 -53.27
CA SER A 531 -13.70 -12.08 -53.51
C SER A 531 -13.91 -13.20 -52.48
N ALA A 532 -14.38 -12.87 -51.27
CA ALA A 532 -14.63 -13.81 -50.20
C ALA A 532 -16.04 -14.45 -50.22
N LEU A 533 -16.90 -14.08 -51.18
CA LEU A 533 -18.26 -14.59 -51.27
C LEU A 533 -18.31 -16.12 -51.45
N GLY A 534 -17.30 -16.70 -52.11
CA GLY A 534 -17.17 -18.16 -52.27
C GLY A 534 -16.79 -18.91 -50.99
N ALA A 535 -16.33 -18.22 -49.94
CA ALA A 535 -16.03 -18.81 -48.63
C ALA A 535 -17.26 -18.85 -47.70
N LEU A 536 -18.37 -18.20 -48.08
CA LEU A 536 -19.59 -18.20 -47.29
C LEU A 536 -20.37 -19.51 -47.45
N PRO A 537 -20.96 -20.07 -46.37
CA PRO A 537 -21.84 -21.22 -46.45
C PRO A 537 -23.03 -20.96 -47.38
N GLU A 538 -23.41 -21.96 -48.18
CA GLU A 538 -24.58 -21.91 -49.09
C GLU A 538 -25.91 -21.58 -48.37
N LYS A 539 -25.96 -21.83 -47.06
CA LYS A 539 -27.14 -21.61 -46.22
C LYS A 539 -27.32 -20.16 -45.73
N ILE A 540 -26.43 -19.23 -46.08
CA ILE A 540 -26.61 -17.80 -45.77
C ILE A 540 -27.47 -17.14 -46.85
N TYR A 541 -28.55 -16.49 -46.42
CA TYR A 541 -29.53 -15.90 -47.33
C TYR A 541 -29.08 -14.54 -47.86
N ASP A 542 -29.41 -14.25 -49.13
CA ASP A 542 -29.33 -12.90 -49.68
C ASP A 542 -30.51 -12.06 -49.16
N ILE A 543 -30.27 -10.82 -48.76
CA ILE A 543 -31.31 -9.91 -48.26
C ILE A 543 -32.47 -9.74 -49.25
N GLY A 544 -32.17 -9.79 -50.56
CA GLY A 544 -33.19 -9.72 -51.61
C GLY A 544 -34.17 -10.90 -51.59
N LYS A 545 -33.78 -12.03 -51.00
CA LYS A 545 -34.67 -13.19 -50.78
C LYS A 545 -35.48 -13.08 -49.50
N ILE A 546 -35.06 -12.29 -48.52
CA ILE A 546 -35.74 -12.17 -47.21
C ILE A 546 -36.77 -11.02 -47.20
N ILE A 547 -36.41 -9.85 -47.77
CA ILE A 547 -37.27 -8.65 -47.81
C ILE A 547 -38.71 -8.95 -48.29
N PRO A 548 -38.94 -9.77 -49.34
CA PRO A 548 -40.30 -10.02 -49.83
C PRO A 548 -41.24 -10.68 -48.81
N PHE A 549 -40.68 -11.31 -47.77
CA PHE A 549 -41.40 -12.10 -46.78
C PHE A 549 -41.51 -11.42 -45.41
N GLU A 550 -40.78 -10.32 -45.16
CA GLU A 550 -40.81 -9.61 -43.88
C GLU A 550 -42.19 -8.97 -43.62
N GLY A 551 -42.81 -9.32 -42.49
CA GLY A 551 -44.11 -8.78 -42.08
C GLY A 551 -45.34 -9.33 -42.83
N LYS A 552 -45.16 -10.20 -43.82
CA LYS A 552 -46.27 -10.84 -44.56
C LYS A 552 -46.73 -12.13 -43.91
N GLU A 553 -48.00 -12.44 -44.11
CA GLU A 553 -48.59 -13.70 -43.70
C GLU A 553 -48.16 -14.81 -44.65
N VAL A 554 -47.72 -15.93 -44.06
CA VAL A 554 -47.27 -17.12 -44.78
C VAL A 554 -48.48 -17.84 -45.37
N PHE A 555 -48.35 -18.28 -46.61
CA PHE A 555 -49.39 -19.06 -47.30
C PHE A 555 -49.25 -20.56 -47.03
N SER A 556 -48.04 -21.11 -47.12
CA SER A 556 -47.74 -22.48 -46.72
C SER A 556 -46.32 -22.64 -46.19
N TYR A 557 -46.09 -23.67 -45.38
CA TYR A 557 -44.78 -24.09 -44.90
C TYR A 557 -44.69 -25.62 -44.87
N VAL A 558 -43.89 -26.21 -45.74
CA VAL A 558 -43.74 -27.67 -45.84
C VAL A 558 -42.27 -28.01 -46.04
N GLU A 559 -41.73 -28.92 -45.24
CA GLU A 559 -40.33 -29.38 -45.35
C GLU A 559 -39.30 -28.23 -45.36
N ASN A 560 -39.50 -27.25 -44.48
CA ASN A 560 -38.71 -26.02 -44.38
C ASN A 560 -38.84 -25.04 -45.55
N ASN A 561 -39.67 -25.33 -46.55
CA ASN A 561 -40.00 -24.38 -47.61
C ASN A 561 -41.23 -23.56 -47.22
N LEU A 562 -41.00 -22.27 -47.00
CA LEU A 562 -42.03 -21.26 -46.76
C LEU A 562 -42.47 -20.64 -48.07
N SER A 563 -43.78 -20.52 -48.29
CA SER A 563 -44.34 -19.82 -49.44
C SER A 563 -45.24 -18.65 -49.05
N ILE A 564 -45.24 -17.59 -49.85
CA ILE A 564 -46.15 -16.45 -49.73
C ILE A 564 -46.88 -16.22 -51.05
N ILE A 565 -48.07 -15.62 -50.98
CA ILE A 565 -48.79 -15.15 -52.17
C ILE A 565 -48.14 -13.84 -52.66
N GLY A 566 -47.75 -13.80 -53.93
CA GLY A 566 -47.24 -12.59 -54.59
C GLY A 566 -48.30 -11.49 -54.69
N SER A 567 -47.88 -10.22 -54.63
CA SER A 567 -48.77 -9.05 -54.70
C SER A 567 -49.35 -8.78 -56.10
N THR A 568 -48.89 -9.48 -57.14
CA THR A 568 -49.36 -9.35 -58.52
C THR A 568 -50.02 -10.66 -58.97
N LYS A 569 -51.26 -10.55 -59.47
CA LYS A 569 -52.15 -11.65 -59.91
C LYS A 569 -51.63 -12.53 -61.08
N LYS A 570 -50.32 -12.56 -61.35
CA LYS A 570 -49.74 -13.41 -62.40
C LYS A 570 -48.44 -14.12 -62.05
N ASP A 571 -47.84 -13.94 -60.88
CA ASP A 571 -46.52 -14.52 -60.61
C ASP A 571 -46.49 -15.52 -59.44
N GLN A 572 -45.75 -16.59 -59.73
CA GLN A 572 -45.30 -17.73 -58.94
C GLN A 572 -45.31 -17.54 -57.42
N ASN A 573 -45.76 -18.57 -56.70
CA ASN A 573 -45.55 -18.71 -55.25
C ASN A 573 -44.07 -18.52 -54.94
N LEU A 574 -43.72 -17.37 -54.35
CA LEU A 574 -42.37 -17.11 -53.88
C LEU A 574 -42.12 -18.08 -52.73
N SER A 575 -41.11 -18.94 -52.87
CA SER A 575 -40.72 -19.88 -51.84
C SER A 575 -39.29 -19.65 -51.37
N ILE A 576 -39.08 -19.77 -50.06
CA ILE A 576 -37.77 -19.70 -49.43
C ILE A 576 -37.63 -20.87 -48.44
N SER A 577 -36.49 -21.55 -48.48
CA SER A 577 -36.13 -22.49 -47.42
C SER A 577 -35.75 -21.70 -46.18
N ILE A 578 -36.48 -21.83 -45.07
CA ILE A 578 -36.19 -21.13 -43.82
C ILE A 578 -36.45 -22.05 -42.63
N SER A 579 -35.66 -21.90 -41.57
CA SER A 579 -35.85 -22.64 -40.33
C SER A 579 -37.16 -22.23 -39.65
N PRO A 580 -37.92 -23.17 -39.06
CA PRO A 580 -39.20 -22.84 -38.42
C PRO A 580 -39.02 -21.96 -37.17
N LYS A 581 -37.81 -21.90 -36.60
CA LYS A 581 -37.49 -21.06 -35.45
C LYS A 581 -37.54 -19.55 -35.74
N TYR A 582 -37.59 -19.16 -37.01
CA TYR A 582 -37.74 -17.77 -37.46
C TYR A 582 -39.19 -17.44 -37.82
N LEU A 583 -40.14 -18.31 -37.44
CA LEU A 583 -41.56 -18.15 -37.71
C LEU A 583 -42.30 -17.95 -36.39
N SER A 584 -43.07 -16.87 -36.32
CA SER A 584 -44.03 -16.65 -35.24
C SER A 584 -45.36 -17.29 -35.61
N PHE A 585 -45.82 -18.23 -34.79
CA PHE A 585 -47.10 -18.91 -34.92
C PHE A 585 -48.12 -18.30 -33.95
N SER A 586 -49.17 -17.68 -34.48
CA SER A 586 -50.26 -17.08 -33.72
C SER A 586 -51.48 -17.99 -33.77
N CYS A 587 -51.82 -18.59 -32.62
CA CYS A 587 -52.89 -19.58 -32.49
C CYS A 587 -54.02 -19.06 -31.59
N VAL A 588 -55.27 -19.29 -31.98
CA VAL A 588 -56.49 -18.69 -31.40
C VAL A 588 -56.63 -18.90 -29.88
N ASN A 589 -56.06 -19.96 -29.32
CA ASN A 589 -56.26 -20.36 -27.92
C ASN A 589 -54.98 -20.44 -27.06
N ASN A 590 -53.86 -19.80 -27.44
CA ASN A 590 -52.55 -19.91 -26.75
C ASN A 590 -52.03 -21.35 -26.57
N LYS A 591 -52.53 -22.32 -27.36
CA LYS A 591 -52.22 -23.76 -27.25
C LYS A 591 -50.95 -24.19 -27.97
N CYS A 592 -50.35 -23.31 -28.76
CA CYS A 592 -49.14 -23.55 -29.53
C CYS A 592 -47.87 -23.53 -28.68
N LYS A 593 -47.85 -24.31 -27.60
CA LYS A 593 -46.71 -24.43 -26.69
C LYS A 593 -45.63 -25.33 -27.30
N ASP A 594 -44.39 -24.89 -27.21
CA ASP A 594 -43.19 -25.67 -27.57
C ASP A 594 -43.08 -26.11 -29.06
N ILE A 595 -43.75 -25.42 -30.00
CA ILE A 595 -43.59 -25.66 -31.45
C ILE A 595 -42.12 -25.65 -31.87
N ASN A 596 -41.30 -24.78 -31.28
CA ASN A 596 -39.88 -24.65 -31.56
C ASN A 596 -39.07 -25.93 -31.24
N LYS A 597 -39.64 -26.89 -30.49
CA LYS A 597 -39.05 -28.20 -30.16
C LYS A 597 -39.61 -29.35 -30.99
N SER A 598 -40.59 -29.08 -31.85
CA SER A 598 -41.28 -30.10 -32.62
C SER A 598 -40.47 -30.57 -33.84
N LYS A 599 -40.67 -31.82 -34.24
CA LYS A 599 -40.18 -32.37 -35.50
C LYS A 599 -41.32 -32.30 -36.52
N ASN A 600 -41.02 -32.06 -37.79
CA ASN A 600 -41.97 -32.08 -38.91
C ASN A 600 -43.14 -31.09 -38.75
N ILE A 601 -42.84 -29.78 -38.81
CA ILE A 601 -43.85 -28.73 -38.87
C ILE A 601 -44.36 -28.61 -40.31
N LYS A 602 -45.69 -28.64 -40.48
CA LYS A 602 -46.38 -28.39 -41.75
C LYS A 602 -47.49 -27.38 -41.51
N PHE A 603 -47.57 -26.35 -42.35
CA PHE A 603 -48.63 -25.36 -42.33
C PHE A 603 -49.20 -25.21 -43.73
N GLU A 604 -50.50 -25.45 -43.89
CA GLU A 604 -51.19 -25.31 -45.17
C GLU A 604 -52.67 -25.01 -44.93
N ASN A 605 -53.27 -24.14 -45.72
CA ASN A 605 -54.70 -23.78 -45.62
C ASN A 605 -55.12 -23.35 -44.20
N ASN A 606 -54.30 -22.55 -43.52
CA ASN A 606 -54.50 -22.11 -42.12
C ASN A 606 -54.50 -23.24 -41.07
N VAL A 607 -54.06 -24.45 -41.44
CA VAL A 607 -53.93 -25.60 -40.54
C VAL A 607 -52.45 -25.86 -40.28
N LEU A 608 -52.06 -25.82 -39.01
CA LEU A 608 -50.73 -26.17 -38.53
C LEU A 608 -50.72 -27.61 -38.01
N SER A 609 -49.79 -28.42 -38.48
CA SER A 609 -49.52 -29.78 -38.01
C SER A 609 -48.08 -29.89 -37.52
N TYR A 610 -47.85 -30.42 -36.31
CA TYR A 610 -46.51 -30.59 -35.76
C TYR A 610 -46.43 -31.79 -34.80
N GLN A 611 -45.23 -32.37 -34.65
CA GLN A 611 -45.01 -33.56 -33.82
C GLN A 611 -44.16 -33.25 -32.57
N LEU A 612 -44.75 -33.48 -31.39
CA LEU A 612 -44.09 -33.33 -30.09
C LEU A 612 -44.38 -34.58 -29.23
N GLY A 613 -43.75 -35.70 -29.57
CA GLY A 613 -44.06 -37.03 -29.00
C GLY A 613 -45.41 -37.62 -29.45
N LYS A 614 -46.43 -36.78 -29.67
CA LYS A 614 -47.71 -37.06 -30.34
C LYS A 614 -47.93 -36.05 -31.49
N ASN A 615 -48.84 -36.35 -32.40
CA ASN A 615 -49.20 -35.46 -33.51
C ASN A 615 -50.24 -34.44 -33.02
N TYR A 616 -49.99 -33.16 -33.30
CA TYR A 616 -50.88 -32.05 -33.00
C TYR A 616 -51.33 -31.39 -34.29
N THR A 617 -52.60 -30.98 -34.33
CA THR A 617 -53.20 -30.23 -35.43
C THR A 617 -53.98 -29.06 -34.84
N GLU A 618 -53.71 -27.85 -35.32
CA GLU A 618 -54.36 -26.62 -34.90
C GLU A 618 -54.86 -25.88 -36.14
N GLU A 619 -56.12 -25.43 -36.11
CA GLU A 619 -56.76 -24.70 -37.21
C GLU A 619 -56.77 -23.19 -36.92
N ASN A 620 -56.93 -22.38 -37.97
CA ASN A 620 -56.92 -20.91 -37.91
C ASN A 620 -55.62 -20.34 -37.33
N VAL A 621 -54.49 -20.96 -37.66
CA VAL A 621 -53.16 -20.47 -37.27
C VAL A 621 -52.71 -19.42 -38.28
N THR A 622 -52.18 -18.30 -37.79
CA THR A 622 -51.50 -17.30 -38.62
C THR A 622 -50.00 -17.41 -38.40
N VAL A 623 -49.24 -17.48 -39.49
CA VAL A 623 -47.77 -17.60 -39.44
C VAL A 623 -47.16 -16.37 -40.09
N LYS A 624 -46.18 -15.78 -39.40
CA LYS A 624 -45.40 -14.63 -39.90
C LYS A 624 -43.92 -14.90 -39.68
N ILE A 625 -43.07 -14.30 -40.50
CA ILE A 625 -41.62 -14.33 -40.28
C ILE A 625 -41.27 -13.35 -39.14
N GLU A 626 -40.49 -13.83 -38.17
CA GLU A 626 -39.85 -12.99 -37.15
C GLU A 626 -38.83 -12.04 -37.80
N LYS A 627 -38.66 -10.83 -37.27
CA LYS A 627 -37.83 -9.76 -37.85
C LYS A 627 -36.49 -10.25 -38.42
N LYS A 628 -36.01 -9.62 -39.50
CA LYS A 628 -34.72 -9.95 -40.15
C LYS A 628 -33.51 -9.94 -39.21
N GLU A 629 -33.59 -9.24 -38.08
CA GLU A 629 -32.59 -9.18 -36.99
C GLU A 629 -32.24 -10.56 -36.39
N TYR A 630 -33.13 -11.55 -36.55
CA TYR A 630 -32.90 -12.91 -36.03
C TYR A 630 -32.18 -13.83 -37.02
N ILE A 631 -32.07 -13.44 -38.29
CA ILE A 631 -31.52 -14.27 -39.38
C ILE A 631 -30.15 -13.71 -39.78
N THR A 632 -29.17 -14.59 -40.02
CA THR A 632 -27.90 -14.20 -40.65
C THR A 632 -28.10 -14.10 -42.16
N TYR A 633 -27.77 -12.95 -42.73
CA TYR A 633 -27.95 -12.69 -44.17
C TYR A 633 -26.81 -11.87 -44.77
N ILE A 634 -26.72 -11.86 -46.09
CA ILE A 634 -25.81 -11.01 -46.84
C ILE A 634 -26.55 -9.92 -47.62
N GLU A 635 -25.92 -8.76 -47.72
CA GLU A 635 -26.32 -7.66 -48.58
C GLU A 635 -25.17 -7.35 -49.54
N LYS A 636 -25.45 -7.38 -50.84
CA LYS A 636 -24.42 -7.17 -51.86
C LYS A 636 -24.42 -5.70 -52.28
N HIS A 637 -23.26 -5.07 -52.18
CA HIS A 637 -22.96 -3.79 -52.79
C HIS A 637 -21.94 -4.01 -53.92
N ASP A 638 -21.63 -2.96 -54.69
CA ASP A 638 -20.85 -3.07 -55.93
C ASP A 638 -19.55 -3.87 -55.74
N ASP A 639 -18.71 -3.43 -54.79
CA ASP A 639 -17.39 -4.03 -54.49
C ASP A 639 -17.32 -4.77 -53.14
N THR A 640 -18.36 -4.67 -52.32
CA THR A 640 -18.37 -5.23 -50.95
C THR A 640 -19.62 -6.05 -50.68
N VAL A 641 -19.51 -6.99 -49.74
CA VAL A 641 -20.63 -7.81 -49.27
C VAL A 641 -20.74 -7.58 -47.77
N TRP A 642 -21.93 -7.26 -47.29
CA TRP A 642 -22.17 -7.04 -45.87
C TRP A 642 -22.82 -8.27 -45.28
N LEU A 643 -22.13 -8.92 -44.35
CA LEU A 643 -22.63 -10.07 -43.60
C LEU A 643 -23.25 -9.58 -42.28
N HIS A 644 -24.55 -9.74 -42.14
CA HIS A 644 -25.33 -9.22 -41.01
C HIS A 644 -25.67 -10.32 -39.98
N ASN A 645 -25.83 -9.91 -38.72
CA ASN A 645 -26.24 -10.77 -37.59
C ASN A 645 -25.36 -12.02 -37.44
N ILE A 646 -24.06 -11.82 -37.28
CA ILE A 646 -23.07 -12.90 -37.20
C ILE A 646 -22.30 -12.83 -35.87
N LYS A 647 -22.01 -13.99 -35.29
CA LYS A 647 -21.19 -14.09 -34.09
C LYS A 647 -19.78 -14.52 -34.47
N ALA A 648 -18.77 -13.76 -34.10
CA ALA A 648 -17.39 -14.20 -34.19
C ALA A 648 -17.04 -15.00 -32.93
N ILE A 649 -16.87 -16.31 -33.10
CA ILE A 649 -16.38 -17.20 -32.04
C ILE A 649 -14.90 -16.90 -31.78
N SER A 650 -14.11 -16.64 -32.83
CA SER A 650 -12.74 -16.15 -32.72
C SER A 650 -12.43 -15.11 -33.79
N THR A 651 -11.72 -14.06 -33.40
CA THR A 651 -11.26 -12.96 -34.28
C THR A 651 -9.74 -12.99 -34.49
N LEU A 652 -9.07 -14.09 -34.12
CA LEU A 652 -7.62 -14.19 -34.08
C LEU A 652 -7.04 -15.04 -35.21
N GLY A 653 -5.82 -14.70 -35.60
CA GLY A 653 -5.05 -15.43 -36.60
C GLY A 653 -5.46 -15.08 -38.02
N LYS A 654 -5.09 -15.96 -38.97
CA LYS A 654 -5.38 -15.75 -40.40
C LYS A 654 -6.88 -15.77 -40.71
N PHE A 655 -7.67 -16.54 -39.96
CA PHE A 655 -9.09 -16.73 -40.23
C PHE A 655 -9.94 -16.35 -39.02
N TYR A 656 -10.98 -15.56 -39.27
CA TYR A 656 -12.07 -15.36 -38.34
C TYR A 656 -12.93 -16.61 -38.32
N TYR A 657 -13.18 -17.14 -37.13
CA TYR A 657 -14.09 -18.25 -36.94
C TYR A 657 -15.47 -17.72 -36.56
N LEU A 658 -16.40 -17.82 -37.49
CA LEU A 658 -17.72 -17.20 -37.42
C LEU A 658 -18.82 -18.25 -37.23
N GLU A 659 -19.90 -17.86 -36.57
CA GLU A 659 -21.09 -18.66 -36.28
C GLU A 659 -22.34 -17.88 -36.67
N THR A 660 -23.15 -18.47 -37.56
CA THR A 660 -24.46 -17.92 -37.93
C THR A 660 -25.45 -18.06 -36.78
N LYS A 661 -26.56 -17.32 -36.83
CA LYS A 661 -27.71 -17.53 -35.91
C LYS A 661 -28.34 -18.92 -36.08
N ASP A 662 -28.01 -19.62 -37.16
CA ASP A 662 -28.30 -21.03 -37.43
C ASP A 662 -27.31 -22.04 -36.82
N GLY A 663 -26.25 -21.55 -36.16
CA GLY A 663 -25.22 -22.40 -35.55
C GLY A 663 -24.24 -23.00 -36.54
N ILE A 664 -24.26 -22.54 -37.81
CA ILE A 664 -23.31 -22.97 -38.83
C ILE A 664 -22.01 -22.21 -38.58
N ARG A 665 -20.91 -22.96 -38.44
CA ARG A 665 -19.59 -22.42 -38.20
C ARG A 665 -18.73 -22.50 -39.45
N PHE A 666 -17.97 -21.45 -39.73
CA PHE A 666 -17.09 -21.38 -40.89
C PHE A 666 -15.93 -20.41 -40.66
N GLU A 667 -14.89 -20.56 -41.47
CA GLU A 667 -13.71 -19.70 -41.47
C GLU A 667 -13.83 -18.64 -42.57
N LEU A 668 -13.46 -17.41 -42.23
CA LEU A 668 -13.37 -16.29 -43.16
C LEU A 668 -11.98 -15.66 -43.04
N ASP A 669 -11.29 -15.47 -44.17
CA ASP A 669 -9.97 -14.83 -44.16
C ASP A 669 -10.06 -13.42 -43.58
N ALA A 670 -9.31 -13.18 -42.50
CA ALA A 670 -9.30 -11.92 -41.78
C ALA A 670 -8.88 -10.74 -42.67
N SER A 671 -8.02 -10.99 -43.66
CA SER A 671 -7.57 -9.96 -44.61
C SER A 671 -8.67 -9.49 -45.55
N LYS A 672 -9.78 -10.22 -45.62
CA LYS A 672 -10.92 -9.94 -46.50
C LYS A 672 -12.02 -9.16 -45.79
N ILE A 673 -11.86 -8.86 -44.50
CA ILE A 673 -12.79 -8.06 -43.70
C ILE A 673 -12.37 -6.60 -43.77
N ILE A 674 -13.26 -5.75 -44.29
CA ILE A 674 -13.05 -4.32 -44.54
C ILE A 674 -13.47 -3.50 -43.33
N SER A 675 -14.66 -3.76 -42.77
CA SER A 675 -15.18 -3.02 -41.61
C SER A 675 -16.07 -3.89 -40.73
N ARG A 676 -16.27 -3.45 -39.48
CA ARG A 676 -16.98 -4.20 -38.44
C ARG A 676 -17.90 -3.27 -37.67
N GLU A 677 -19.18 -3.61 -37.59
CA GLU A 677 -20.17 -2.92 -36.77
C GLU A 677 -20.64 -3.86 -35.67
N LYS A 678 -20.34 -3.52 -34.42
CA LYS A 678 -20.80 -4.32 -33.28
C LYS A 678 -22.29 -4.12 -33.04
N GLN A 679 -22.93 -5.15 -32.52
CA GLN A 679 -24.29 -5.01 -32.00
C GLN A 679 -24.22 -4.21 -30.68
N GLU A 680 -24.97 -3.10 -30.56
CA GLU A 680 -25.08 -2.37 -29.30
C GLU A 680 -25.68 -3.30 -28.24
N ARG A 681 -24.97 -3.48 -27.12
CA ARG A 681 -25.35 -4.39 -26.02
C ARG A 681 -26.26 -3.74 -25.00
#